data_AF-A0A439D311-F1
#
_entry.id   AF-A0A439D311-F1
#
_cell.length_a   1.000
_cell.length_b   1.000
_cell.length_c   1.000
_cell.angle_alpha   90.00
_cell.angle_beta   90.00
_cell.angle_gamma   90.00
#
_symmetry.space_group_name_H-M   'P 1'
#
loop_
_entity.id
_entity.type
_entity.pdbx_description
1 polymer ?
#
loop_
_entity_poly.entity_id
_entity_poly.type
_entity_poly.pdbx_seq_one_letter_code
_entity_poly.pdbx_strand_id
1 'polypeptide(L)'
;MADTGSDLEHAETHDVNKSHSRDKYDVGIVGAGPAGLTLAVILARLGISTAVFDERSDQTDVGRADGIQPKTIETLQMLGLGDELLRKGVRIYDICMWRGSATSPVRRVGREVHYPTSIVDVLHPYILLCHQGMVESVLIDDLGDSGVSVSRSHRFTRFDYAPGGPSGPLDLSFGMVGGDAVKHVHADYIVGCDGARSLVRRQIPNTHATARPHESYWGVLDGELDTDFPDIWSKTIVFSEEHGSVLIIPRERNMTRIYIEMRSSPSVKTLDQAFVMDQARLILAPYRAEWRSVEWFGNYQVTQRVAARFSDPSLRAFIAGDASHTHSPKAAQGMNTSVHDSWNLGWKMNLAVRGLAKPVLLESYEAERMKVAHDLIDFDFEHANEIAAGDIARLAENFRVNTRFISGMGVEYAENVINRGCDQTRGDAKPGCTLPPSKATRYIDANPVDVQLDIPMCGQFRVFVVVPDVLGPGEARFLASLSDHVASESSFLTRLSRAAAESYRRKPRPRRETDLFSQPARYQAFSELFTFSLLTSTRKDRFELASLPALFSMSPWTVYLDDVPHLDTRGLCCISKWLGEVEVGRVVIVNVRPDGYVGSIKRWDVVGETGEAAARWLDEYYGAFLEALRQVASELNLDEMVLVYYTYFSCCHQTAAQSGNEDNKQLTEEAPYSPNVKRRHELSSVVISPKTPLTAQNAVCSELTSKDPGTVPWAYLGQPALTYWIPYLEGWLWNIRPLIMKWPLSVAGLLSLLALVSAQSDSVSVVDADTGITFQSFTNDQDVTYRVALPANATADAAYDVILQVVAPVTLGWVGWAWGGAMTYNPLTVVWANGEDVVYSSRQALGYYTPIQYEDAKYTVLKGTSVNETHFKLTALCAGCASWLDFEGNPTTLDGAGQVNFAFAYSTTPVEDPSSGESGFSIHDSVGHWAHDLGAARSDKFSSWVAANKGSNSTLRRRMRVGRYGY
;
A
#
# COMPACT_ATOMS: atom_id res chain seq x y z
N MET A 1 33.25 60.34 25.37
CA MET A 1 33.64 59.64 26.61
C MET A 1 33.54 58.15 26.28
N ALA A 2 34.59 57.63 25.62
CA ALA A 2 35.67 56.81 26.19
C ALA A 2 35.19 55.34 26.37
N ASP A 3 35.43 54.47 25.38
CA ASP A 3 36.60 53.55 25.19
C ASP A 3 36.34 52.21 25.93
N THR A 4 36.50 50.97 25.44
CA THR A 4 37.28 50.29 24.36
C THR A 4 36.57 48.94 24.08
N GLY A 5 36.33 48.49 22.84
CA GLY A 5 37.25 47.62 22.04
C GLY A 5 36.49 46.35 21.60
N SER A 6 36.80 45.63 20.52
CA SER A 6 37.62 45.80 19.31
C SER A 6 37.13 44.73 18.32
N ASP A 7 37.11 45.07 17.03
CA ASP A 7 36.67 44.23 15.91
C ASP A 7 37.45 42.91 15.76
N LEU A 8 36.74 41.84 15.39
CA LEU A 8 37.22 40.77 14.52
C LEU A 8 36.06 40.30 13.64
N GLU A 9 36.07 40.75 12.39
CA GLU A 9 35.33 40.16 11.29
C GLU A 9 35.82 38.72 11.06
N HIS A 10 34.90 37.75 11.06
CA HIS A 10 35.02 36.54 10.26
C HIS A 10 33.77 36.43 9.40
N ALA A 11 33.96 36.68 8.10
CA ALA A 11 33.01 36.38 7.06
C ALA A 11 32.84 34.86 6.98
N GLU A 12 31.69 34.34 7.42
CA GLU A 12 31.25 33.00 7.04
C GLU A 12 30.58 33.09 5.67
N THR A 13 31.29 32.54 4.70
CA THR A 13 30.85 32.26 3.35
C THR A 13 29.53 31.49 3.35
N HIS A 14 28.49 32.06 2.73
CA HIS A 14 27.30 31.32 2.34
C HIS A 14 27.68 30.13 1.48
N ASP A 15 27.53 28.92 2.02
CA ASP A 15 27.62 27.68 1.27
C ASP A 15 26.35 27.52 0.42
N VAL A 16 26.37 28.16 -0.76
CA VAL A 16 25.41 27.96 -1.84
C VAL A 16 25.73 26.64 -2.51
N ASN A 17 25.44 25.52 -1.83
CA ASN A 17 25.47 24.17 -2.42
C ASN A 17 24.70 23.13 -1.58
N LYS A 18 23.46 23.46 -1.15
CA LYS A 18 22.46 22.40 -0.95
C LYS A 18 21.89 22.01 -2.30
N SER A 19 22.52 21.01 -2.94
CA SER A 19 21.90 20.27 -4.04
C SER A 19 20.47 19.88 -3.63
N HIS A 20 19.46 20.21 -4.44
CA HIS A 20 18.11 19.68 -4.26
C HIS A 20 18.22 18.14 -4.30
N SER A 21 18.20 17.47 -3.15
CA SER A 21 18.16 16.01 -3.11
C SER A 21 16.79 15.62 -3.64
N ARG A 22 16.73 15.17 -4.90
CA ARG A 22 15.50 14.64 -5.49
C ARG A 22 15.07 13.43 -4.65
N ASP A 23 13.80 13.40 -4.23
CA ASP A 23 13.27 12.27 -3.45
C ASP A 23 13.44 10.97 -4.24
N LYS A 24 14.21 10.03 -3.69
CA LYS A 24 14.49 8.72 -4.30
C LYS A 24 13.69 7.64 -3.59
N TYR A 25 12.91 6.89 -4.35
CA TYR A 25 12.08 5.78 -3.90
C TYR A 25 12.50 4.47 -4.56
N ASP A 26 12.11 3.35 -3.97
CA ASP A 26 12.26 2.05 -4.63
C ASP A 26 11.17 1.88 -5.70
N VAL A 27 9.93 2.27 -5.40
CA VAL A 27 8.77 2.09 -6.29
C VAL A 27 7.90 3.35 -6.32
N GLY A 28 7.66 3.88 -7.52
CA GLY A 28 6.66 4.91 -7.79
C GLY A 28 5.35 4.29 -8.29
N ILE A 29 4.26 4.54 -7.57
CA ILE A 29 2.91 4.07 -7.89
C ILE A 29 2.10 5.25 -8.42
N VAL A 30 1.49 5.07 -9.58
CA VAL A 30 0.64 6.08 -10.22
C VAL A 30 -0.81 5.64 -10.16
N GLY A 31 -1.63 6.36 -9.41
CA GLY A 31 -3.03 6.06 -9.12
C GLY A 31 -3.22 5.42 -7.74
N ALA A 32 -4.05 6.02 -6.92
CA ALA A 32 -4.44 5.59 -5.57
C ALA A 32 -5.88 5.04 -5.55
N GLY A 33 -6.25 4.28 -6.60
CA GLY A 33 -7.41 3.39 -6.55
C GLY A 33 -7.09 2.06 -5.85
N PRO A 34 -8.02 1.09 -5.85
CA PRO A 34 -7.84 -0.18 -5.13
C PRO A 34 -6.57 -0.95 -5.47
N ALA A 35 -6.15 -0.98 -6.75
CA ALA A 35 -4.86 -1.57 -7.15
C ALA A 35 -3.68 -0.84 -6.48
N GLY A 36 -3.55 0.46 -6.72
CA GLY A 36 -2.41 1.24 -6.23
C GLY A 36 -2.30 1.27 -4.71
N LEU A 37 -3.41 1.44 -4.01
CA LEU A 37 -3.44 1.41 -2.54
C LEU A 37 -3.07 0.03 -1.98
N THR A 38 -3.60 -1.04 -2.56
CA THR A 38 -3.22 -2.41 -2.16
C THR A 38 -1.72 -2.64 -2.35
N LEU A 39 -1.17 -2.26 -3.50
CA LEU A 39 0.27 -2.40 -3.77
C LEU A 39 1.10 -1.58 -2.79
N ALA A 40 0.70 -0.33 -2.55
CA ALA A 40 1.37 0.57 -1.62
C ALA A 40 1.40 0.00 -0.20
N VAL A 41 0.26 -0.49 0.30
CA VAL A 41 0.14 -1.15 1.61
C VAL A 41 1.10 -2.33 1.74
N ILE A 42 1.11 -3.24 0.75
CA ILE A 42 1.98 -4.42 0.78
C ILE A 42 3.44 -4.00 0.84
N LEU A 43 3.86 -3.09 -0.04
CA LEU A 43 5.25 -2.65 -0.13
C LEU A 43 5.69 -1.87 1.11
N ALA A 44 4.86 -0.95 1.61
CA ALA A 44 5.15 -0.14 2.80
C ALA A 44 5.28 -1.02 4.06
N ARG A 45 4.36 -1.97 4.28
CA ARG A 45 4.47 -2.96 5.37
C ARG A 45 5.74 -3.79 5.31
N LEU A 46 6.23 -4.05 4.09
CA LEU A 46 7.46 -4.79 3.86
C LEU A 46 8.70 -3.90 3.89
N GLY A 47 8.59 -2.61 4.23
CA GLY A 47 9.73 -1.69 4.37
C GLY A 47 10.33 -1.21 3.05
N ILE A 48 9.58 -1.33 1.95
CA ILE A 48 9.98 -0.80 0.63
C ILE A 48 9.59 0.66 0.54
N SER A 49 10.53 1.52 0.10
CA SER A 49 10.29 2.95 -0.03
C SER A 49 9.37 3.20 -1.22
N THR A 50 8.12 3.61 -0.95
CA THR A 50 7.08 3.80 -1.95
C THR A 50 6.62 5.24 -2.03
N ALA A 51 6.45 5.73 -3.25
CA ALA A 51 5.73 6.97 -3.51
C ALA A 51 4.42 6.67 -4.22
N VAL A 52 3.31 7.24 -3.74
CA VAL A 52 1.99 7.05 -4.34
C VAL A 52 1.47 8.42 -4.77
N PHE A 53 1.15 8.55 -6.06
CA PHE A 53 0.62 9.78 -6.63
C PHE A 53 -0.77 9.55 -7.21
N ASP A 54 -1.70 10.45 -7.00
CA ASP A 54 -3.02 10.42 -7.64
C ASP A 54 -3.41 11.82 -8.14
N GLU A 55 -4.13 11.85 -9.27
CA GLU A 55 -4.58 13.10 -9.88
C GLU A 55 -5.80 13.70 -9.17
N ARG A 56 -6.57 12.90 -8.44
CA ARG A 56 -7.71 13.38 -7.66
C ARG A 56 -7.22 14.08 -6.40
N SER A 57 -7.99 15.06 -5.97
CA SER A 57 -7.75 15.78 -4.72
C SER A 57 -8.00 14.91 -3.49
N ASP A 58 -8.89 13.93 -3.59
CA ASP A 58 -9.23 13.02 -2.49
C ASP A 58 -9.57 11.60 -2.98
N GLN A 59 -9.88 10.71 -2.03
CA GLN A 59 -10.42 9.37 -2.26
C GLN A 59 -11.76 9.40 -3.01
N THR A 60 -12.25 8.24 -3.39
CA THR A 60 -13.53 8.13 -4.08
C THR A 60 -14.70 8.49 -3.14
N ASP A 61 -15.35 9.63 -3.39
CA ASP A 61 -16.50 10.10 -2.58
C ASP A 61 -17.76 9.24 -2.75
N VAL A 62 -18.11 8.94 -4.00
CA VAL A 62 -19.30 8.17 -4.38
C VAL A 62 -19.10 7.47 -5.73
N GLY A 63 -19.88 6.41 -5.99
CA GLY A 63 -20.20 6.06 -7.38
C GLY A 63 -19.21 5.21 -8.18
N ARG A 64 -18.43 4.34 -7.53
CA ARG A 64 -17.55 3.36 -8.21
C ARG A 64 -17.82 1.94 -7.75
N ALA A 65 -16.81 1.06 -7.58
CA ALA A 65 -17.04 -0.32 -7.20
C ALA A 65 -17.71 -0.46 -5.82
N ASP A 66 -18.31 -1.62 -5.55
CA ASP A 66 -18.92 -1.93 -4.25
C ASP A 66 -18.79 -3.40 -3.82
N GLY A 67 -18.84 -4.34 -4.76
CA GLY A 67 -18.73 -5.77 -4.46
C GLY A 67 -17.31 -6.23 -4.14
N ILE A 68 -17.16 -6.87 -2.99
CA ILE A 68 -15.96 -7.56 -2.51
C ILE A 68 -16.23 -9.07 -2.51
N GLN A 69 -15.46 -9.82 -3.30
CA GLN A 69 -15.62 -11.26 -3.47
C GLN A 69 -14.98 -12.07 -2.33
N PRO A 70 -15.40 -13.32 -2.08
CA PRO A 70 -14.87 -14.15 -1.00
C PRO A 70 -13.34 -14.18 -0.95
N LYS A 71 -12.65 -14.35 -2.08
CA LYS A 71 -11.18 -14.37 -2.09
C LYS A 71 -10.54 -13.03 -1.74
N THR A 72 -11.19 -11.92 -2.08
CA THR A 72 -10.74 -10.58 -1.71
C THR A 72 -11.00 -10.30 -0.23
N ILE A 73 -12.09 -10.81 0.35
CA ILE A 73 -12.31 -10.80 1.81
C ILE A 73 -11.15 -11.53 2.52
N GLU A 74 -10.79 -12.75 2.08
CA GLU A 74 -9.65 -13.48 2.64
C GLU A 74 -8.33 -12.71 2.49
N THR A 75 -8.14 -11.99 1.39
CA THR A 75 -6.94 -11.19 1.15
C THR A 75 -6.84 -10.02 2.12
N LEU A 76 -7.95 -9.33 2.35
CA LEU A 76 -8.03 -8.28 3.36
C LEU A 76 -7.84 -8.85 4.77
N GLN A 77 -8.34 -10.06 5.06
CA GLN A 77 -8.08 -10.75 6.34
C GLN A 77 -6.60 -11.13 6.51
N MET A 78 -5.91 -11.58 5.47
CA MET A 78 -4.45 -11.83 5.52
C MET A 78 -3.64 -10.56 5.76
N LEU A 79 -4.19 -9.40 5.41
CA LEU A 79 -3.66 -8.08 5.77
C LEU A 79 -4.14 -7.61 7.16
N GLY A 80 -5.13 -8.25 7.79
CA GLY A 80 -5.76 -7.75 9.02
C GLY A 80 -6.66 -6.53 8.82
N LEU A 81 -7.15 -6.32 7.60
CA LEU A 81 -7.94 -5.16 7.17
C LEU A 81 -9.41 -5.52 6.85
N GLY A 82 -9.79 -6.79 6.99
CA GLY A 82 -11.13 -7.26 6.63
C GLY A 82 -12.23 -6.90 7.64
N ASP A 83 -11.90 -6.83 8.93
CA ASP A 83 -12.90 -6.84 10.01
C ASP A 83 -13.80 -5.61 10.04
N GLU A 84 -13.23 -4.44 9.77
CA GLU A 84 -14.01 -3.20 9.69
C GLU A 84 -15.03 -3.24 8.55
N LEU A 85 -14.61 -3.69 7.37
CA LEU A 85 -15.47 -3.81 6.20
C LEU A 85 -16.54 -4.88 6.43
N LEU A 86 -16.19 -6.00 7.04
CA LEU A 86 -17.13 -7.06 7.39
C LEU A 86 -18.21 -6.59 8.37
N ARG A 87 -17.89 -5.64 9.26
CA ARG A 87 -18.83 -5.07 10.23
C ARG A 87 -19.75 -4.01 9.62
N LYS A 88 -19.25 -3.20 8.69
CA LYS A 88 -19.99 -2.07 8.09
C LYS A 88 -20.72 -2.42 6.79
N GLY A 89 -20.24 -3.41 6.04
CA GLY A 89 -20.77 -3.80 4.73
C GLY A 89 -22.02 -4.65 4.81
N VAL A 90 -22.69 -4.79 3.66
CA VAL A 90 -23.89 -5.63 3.51
C VAL A 90 -23.50 -7.00 2.95
N ARG A 91 -23.92 -8.07 3.61
CA ARG A 91 -23.62 -9.45 3.19
C ARG A 91 -24.78 -10.01 2.38
N ILE A 92 -24.52 -10.39 1.13
CA ILE A 92 -25.54 -10.93 0.23
C ILE A 92 -25.26 -12.40 -0.07
N TYR A 93 -26.19 -13.26 0.34
CA TYR A 93 -26.06 -14.72 0.29
C TYR A 93 -26.78 -15.36 -0.91
N ASP A 94 -27.62 -14.61 -1.61
CA ASP A 94 -28.46 -15.14 -2.66
C ASP A 94 -28.51 -14.22 -3.89
N ILE A 95 -28.96 -14.82 -4.99
CA ILE A 95 -29.24 -14.15 -6.25
C ILE A 95 -30.67 -14.45 -6.64
N CYS A 96 -31.46 -13.42 -6.92
CA CYS A 96 -32.86 -13.55 -7.37
C CYS A 96 -32.97 -13.20 -8.84
N MET A 97 -33.73 -14.00 -9.60
CA MET A 97 -34.00 -13.77 -11.01
C MET A 97 -35.49 -13.50 -11.22
N TRP A 98 -35.79 -12.40 -11.89
CA TRP A 98 -37.14 -11.91 -12.14
C TRP A 98 -37.37 -11.68 -13.63
N ARG A 99 -38.58 -11.99 -14.11
CA ARG A 99 -38.97 -11.79 -15.50
C ARG A 99 -40.36 -11.19 -15.62
N GLY A 100 -40.53 -10.25 -16.55
CA GLY A 100 -41.81 -9.75 -17.05
C GLY A 100 -41.85 -9.72 -18.58
N SER A 101 -43.06 -9.77 -19.13
CA SER A 101 -43.36 -9.66 -20.56
C SER A 101 -44.58 -8.74 -20.77
N ALA A 102 -44.89 -8.41 -22.02
CA ALA A 102 -46.09 -7.64 -22.36
C ALA A 102 -47.41 -8.30 -21.86
N THR A 103 -47.40 -9.61 -21.61
CA THR A 103 -48.58 -10.38 -21.17
C THR A 103 -48.48 -10.90 -19.74
N SER A 104 -47.34 -10.71 -19.06
CA SER A 104 -47.12 -11.21 -17.70
C SER A 104 -46.35 -10.17 -16.87
N PRO A 105 -46.92 -9.71 -15.73
CA PRO A 105 -46.21 -8.76 -14.88
C PRO A 105 -44.91 -9.38 -14.35
N VAL A 106 -43.97 -8.52 -13.97
CA VAL A 106 -42.68 -8.93 -13.42
C VAL A 106 -42.90 -9.83 -12.19
N ARG A 107 -42.33 -11.04 -12.24
CA ARG A 107 -42.41 -12.04 -11.17
C ARG A 107 -41.10 -12.80 -11.00
N ARG A 108 -40.84 -13.28 -9.78
CA ARG A 108 -39.68 -14.13 -9.50
C ARG A 108 -39.81 -15.45 -10.24
N VAL A 109 -38.74 -15.85 -10.91
CA VAL A 109 -38.64 -17.12 -11.63
C VAL A 109 -37.49 -18.00 -11.12
N GLY A 110 -36.56 -17.45 -10.34
CA GLY A 110 -35.46 -18.19 -9.73
C GLY A 110 -34.92 -17.49 -8.49
N ARG A 111 -34.35 -18.28 -7.59
CA ARG A 111 -33.58 -17.83 -6.43
C ARG A 111 -32.51 -18.86 -6.14
N GLU A 112 -31.26 -18.45 -6.21
CA GLU A 112 -30.10 -19.31 -6.04
C GLU A 112 -29.25 -18.83 -4.88
N VAL A 113 -28.57 -19.76 -4.20
CA VAL A 113 -27.50 -19.42 -3.25
C VAL A 113 -26.34 -18.84 -4.06
N HIS A 114 -25.75 -17.73 -3.61
CA HIS A 114 -24.70 -17.04 -4.36
C HIS A 114 -23.42 -17.89 -4.47
N TYR A 115 -23.03 -18.56 -3.37
CA TYR A 115 -21.85 -19.41 -3.29
C TYR A 115 -22.19 -20.76 -2.65
N PRO A 116 -22.83 -21.69 -3.39
CA PRO A 116 -23.18 -22.99 -2.86
C PRO A 116 -21.91 -23.82 -2.59
N THR A 117 -21.85 -24.42 -1.39
CA THR A 117 -20.70 -25.21 -0.91
C THR A 117 -20.41 -26.45 -1.76
N SER A 118 -21.39 -26.92 -2.54
CA SER A 118 -21.21 -28.02 -3.50
C SER A 118 -20.40 -27.62 -4.74
N ILE A 119 -20.25 -26.33 -5.02
CA ILE A 119 -19.56 -25.80 -6.21
C ILE A 119 -18.23 -25.15 -5.83
N VAL A 120 -18.26 -24.31 -4.80
CA VAL A 120 -17.09 -23.59 -4.31
C VAL A 120 -17.03 -23.62 -2.79
N ASP A 121 -15.86 -23.93 -2.28
CA ASP A 121 -15.59 -23.97 -0.85
C ASP A 121 -14.97 -22.64 -0.41
N VAL A 122 -15.70 -21.86 0.40
CA VAL A 122 -15.33 -20.51 0.85
C VAL A 122 -15.67 -20.35 2.33
N LEU A 123 -14.85 -19.57 3.05
CA LEU A 123 -15.15 -19.21 4.45
C LEU A 123 -16.34 -18.25 4.57
N HIS A 124 -16.43 -17.31 3.62
CA HIS A 124 -17.46 -16.27 3.59
C HIS A 124 -18.36 -16.53 2.37
N PRO A 125 -19.44 -17.33 2.50
CA PRO A 125 -20.30 -17.73 1.38
C PRO A 125 -21.28 -16.62 0.97
N TYR A 126 -20.78 -15.40 0.85
CA TYR A 126 -21.52 -14.20 0.44
C TYR A 126 -20.60 -13.23 -0.29
N ILE A 127 -21.19 -12.36 -1.10
CA ILE A 127 -20.52 -11.14 -1.59
C ILE A 127 -20.74 -10.04 -0.54
N LEU A 128 -19.67 -9.32 -0.21
CA LEU A 128 -19.73 -8.20 0.73
C LEU A 128 -19.81 -6.89 -0.05
N LEU A 129 -20.84 -6.08 0.21
CA LEU A 129 -21.07 -4.81 -0.47
C LEU A 129 -20.66 -3.68 0.46
N CYS A 130 -19.64 -2.94 0.04
CA CYS A 130 -19.11 -1.78 0.74
C CYS A 130 -18.85 -0.67 -0.27
N HIS A 131 -19.14 0.58 0.06
CA HIS A 131 -18.68 1.70 -0.75
C HIS A 131 -17.16 1.61 -1.02
N GLN A 132 -16.71 1.83 -2.27
CA GLN A 132 -15.27 1.80 -2.60
C GLN A 132 -14.45 2.74 -1.71
N GLY A 133 -14.97 3.93 -1.38
CA GLY A 133 -14.30 4.85 -0.45
C GLY A 133 -14.02 4.23 0.92
N MET A 134 -14.89 3.33 1.43
CA MET A 134 -14.62 2.61 2.68
C MET A 134 -13.42 1.66 2.56
N VAL A 135 -13.26 1.01 1.40
CA VAL A 135 -12.11 0.13 1.13
C VAL A 135 -10.85 0.97 0.97
N GLU A 136 -10.92 2.09 0.26
CA GLU A 136 -9.81 3.03 0.10
C GLU A 136 -9.37 3.60 1.46
N SER A 137 -10.29 4.03 2.32
CA SER A 137 -9.97 4.55 3.65
C SER A 137 -9.22 3.54 4.51
N VAL A 138 -9.69 2.29 4.59
CA VAL A 138 -9.00 1.23 5.36
C VAL A 138 -7.57 0.99 4.85
N LEU A 139 -7.35 1.06 3.53
CA LEU A 139 -6.02 0.93 2.95
C LEU A 139 -5.14 2.18 3.17
N ILE A 140 -5.73 3.38 3.14
CA ILE A 140 -5.03 4.65 3.38
C ILE A 140 -4.59 4.77 4.84
N ASP A 141 -5.48 4.43 5.78
CA ASP A 141 -5.17 4.44 7.22
C ASP A 141 -4.01 3.47 7.51
N ASP A 142 -4.08 2.25 6.96
CA ASP A 142 -3.01 1.26 7.09
C ASP A 142 -1.68 1.68 6.45
N LEU A 143 -1.75 2.41 5.33
CA LEU A 143 -0.59 2.99 4.68
C LEU A 143 0.04 4.09 5.56
N GLY A 144 -0.80 4.89 6.21
CA GLY A 144 -0.41 5.91 7.19
C GLY A 144 0.32 5.34 8.40
N ASP A 145 -0.14 4.20 8.94
CA ASP A 145 0.57 3.47 10.00
C ASP A 145 1.98 3.04 9.60
N SER A 146 2.23 2.88 8.30
CA SER A 146 3.53 2.55 7.75
C SER A 146 4.38 3.79 7.43
N GLY A 147 3.88 4.99 7.74
CA GLY A 147 4.55 6.27 7.51
C GLY A 147 4.49 6.76 6.05
N VAL A 148 3.58 6.21 5.24
CA VAL A 148 3.44 6.57 3.82
C VAL A 148 2.09 7.24 3.60
N SER A 149 2.06 8.29 2.78
CA SER A 149 0.83 9.01 2.41
C SER A 149 0.68 9.11 0.90
N VAL A 150 -0.56 9.32 0.45
CA VAL A 150 -0.86 9.54 -0.96
C VAL A 150 -0.63 11.01 -1.30
N SER A 151 0.22 11.28 -2.30
CA SER A 151 0.38 12.60 -2.89
C SER A 151 -0.76 12.88 -3.89
N ARG A 152 -1.79 13.59 -3.42
CA ARG A 152 -3.01 13.96 -4.17
C ARG A 152 -2.80 15.17 -5.09
N SER A 153 -3.72 15.38 -6.04
CA SER A 153 -3.68 16.49 -7.01
C SER A 153 -2.42 16.53 -7.90
N HIS A 154 -1.81 15.36 -8.14
CA HIS A 154 -0.62 15.20 -8.97
C HIS A 154 -0.92 14.27 -10.14
N ARG A 155 -1.12 14.85 -11.32
CA ARG A 155 -1.35 14.10 -12.57
C ARG A 155 -0.01 13.61 -13.11
N PHE A 156 0.15 12.30 -13.25
CA PHE A 156 1.30 11.75 -13.96
C PHE A 156 1.34 12.22 -15.41
N THR A 157 2.54 12.58 -15.88
CA THR A 157 2.75 13.08 -17.25
C THR A 157 3.66 12.15 -18.04
N ARG A 158 4.83 11.80 -17.48
CA ARG A 158 5.76 10.85 -18.10
C ARG A 158 6.76 10.25 -17.13
N PHE A 159 7.39 9.16 -17.56
CA PHE A 159 8.61 8.65 -16.97
C PHE A 159 9.71 8.54 -18.02
N ASP A 160 10.95 8.84 -17.61
CA ASP A 160 12.14 8.73 -18.44
C ASP A 160 13.19 7.85 -17.72
N TYR A 161 13.98 7.10 -18.48
CA TYR A 161 15.14 6.39 -17.91
C TYR A 161 16.28 7.40 -17.68
N ALA A 162 16.89 7.42 -16.49
CA ALA A 162 17.96 8.36 -16.19
C ALA A 162 19.18 8.23 -17.15
N PRO A 163 19.97 9.31 -17.31
CA PRO A 163 21.21 9.28 -18.08
C PRO A 163 22.19 8.26 -17.46
N GLY A 164 22.52 7.21 -18.20
CA GLY A 164 23.29 6.05 -17.69
C GLY A 164 22.75 4.69 -18.17
N GLY A 165 21.55 4.69 -18.74
CA GLY A 165 20.91 3.50 -19.30
C GLY A 165 19.99 2.79 -18.29
N PRO A 166 19.54 1.56 -18.59
CA PRO A 166 18.54 0.83 -17.80
C PRO A 166 18.93 0.54 -16.34
N SER A 167 20.18 0.81 -15.95
CA SER A 167 20.72 0.60 -14.61
C SER A 167 20.49 1.78 -13.65
N GLY A 168 20.09 2.95 -14.14
CA GLY A 168 19.75 4.11 -13.31
C GLY A 168 18.31 4.08 -12.74
N PRO A 169 17.96 5.01 -11.84
CA PRO A 169 16.57 5.24 -11.45
C PRO A 169 15.76 5.83 -12.61
N LEU A 170 14.43 5.68 -12.57
CA LEU A 170 13.47 6.34 -13.45
C LEU A 170 13.17 7.74 -12.93
N ASP A 171 13.14 8.74 -13.81
CA ASP A 171 12.66 10.10 -13.51
C ASP A 171 11.17 10.19 -13.83
N LEU A 172 10.34 10.30 -12.80
CA LEU A 172 8.89 10.36 -12.87
C LEU A 172 8.43 11.82 -12.77
N SER A 173 7.64 12.26 -13.75
CA SER A 173 7.14 13.64 -13.84
C SER A 173 5.64 13.71 -13.56
N PHE A 174 5.26 14.55 -12.59
CA PHE A 174 3.87 14.79 -12.19
C PHE A 174 3.53 16.27 -12.30
N GLY A 175 2.52 16.61 -13.09
CA GLY A 175 1.97 17.96 -13.16
C GLY A 175 0.96 18.19 -12.03
N MET A 176 1.03 19.35 -11.38
CA MET A 176 0.05 19.75 -10.38
C MET A 176 -1.30 20.04 -11.06
N VAL A 177 -2.39 19.48 -10.54
CA VAL A 177 -3.73 19.76 -11.09
C VAL A 177 -4.12 21.20 -10.74
N GLY A 178 -4.39 22.02 -11.74
CA GLY A 178 -4.78 23.43 -11.56
C GLY A 178 -3.61 24.42 -11.52
N GLY A 179 -2.38 23.99 -11.79
CA GLY A 179 -1.21 24.87 -11.89
C GLY A 179 -0.17 24.39 -12.92
N ASP A 180 0.91 25.17 -13.08
CA ASP A 180 1.98 24.88 -14.06
C ASP A 180 3.20 24.15 -13.45
N ALA A 181 3.19 23.91 -12.13
CA ALA A 181 4.29 23.28 -11.44
C ALA A 181 4.38 21.78 -11.80
N VAL A 182 5.61 21.31 -12.06
CA VAL A 182 5.94 19.91 -12.31
C VAL A 182 6.82 19.39 -11.17
N LYS A 183 6.38 18.31 -10.53
CA LYS A 183 7.14 17.57 -9.52
C LYS A 183 7.89 16.40 -10.17
N HIS A 184 9.17 16.30 -9.87
CA HIS A 184 10.04 15.21 -10.31
C HIS A 184 10.38 14.27 -9.16
N VAL A 185 10.29 12.96 -9.40
CA VAL A 185 10.57 11.92 -8.40
C VAL A 185 11.44 10.84 -9.03
N HIS A 186 12.43 10.34 -8.29
CA HIS A 186 13.27 9.24 -8.75
C HIS A 186 12.78 7.93 -8.16
N ALA A 187 12.57 6.91 -8.99
CA ALA A 187 12.16 5.59 -8.51
C ALA A 187 12.89 4.46 -9.24
N ASP A 188 13.24 3.38 -8.55
CA ASP A 188 13.81 2.22 -9.25
C ASP A 188 12.74 1.53 -10.13
N TYR A 189 11.49 1.45 -9.68
CA TYR A 189 10.40 0.89 -10.47
C TYR A 189 9.20 1.84 -10.57
N ILE A 190 8.39 1.70 -11.62
CA ILE A 190 7.09 2.37 -11.73
C ILE A 190 5.96 1.34 -11.91
N VAL A 191 4.82 1.55 -11.25
CA VAL A 191 3.60 0.77 -11.46
C VAL A 191 2.42 1.70 -11.75
N GLY A 192 1.85 1.56 -12.95
CA GLY A 192 0.65 2.26 -13.39
C GLY A 192 -0.62 1.57 -12.89
N CYS A 193 -1.24 2.18 -11.89
CA CYS A 193 -2.55 1.83 -11.33
C CYS A 193 -3.59 2.94 -11.66
N ASP A 194 -3.36 3.67 -12.75
CA ASP A 194 -4.03 4.93 -13.15
C ASP A 194 -5.26 4.71 -14.06
N GLY A 195 -5.86 3.52 -13.96
CA GLY A 195 -7.17 3.20 -14.52
C GLY A 195 -7.25 3.01 -16.03
N ALA A 196 -8.47 2.91 -16.55
CA ALA A 196 -8.75 2.54 -17.95
C ALA A 196 -8.03 3.41 -18.99
N ARG A 197 -7.79 4.69 -18.66
CA ARG A 197 -7.14 5.67 -19.54
C ARG A 197 -5.63 5.82 -19.30
N SER A 198 -5.03 4.89 -18.55
CA SER A 198 -3.64 4.86 -18.10
C SER A 198 -2.66 5.55 -19.05
N LEU A 199 -1.95 6.54 -18.51
CA LEU A 199 -0.85 7.25 -19.15
C LEU A 199 0.45 6.46 -19.03
N VAL A 200 0.64 5.74 -17.92
CA VAL A 200 1.79 4.82 -17.76
C VAL A 200 1.76 3.75 -18.84
N ARG A 201 0.60 3.09 -19.06
CA ARG A 201 0.43 2.10 -20.13
C ARG A 201 0.87 2.65 -21.47
N ARG A 202 0.46 3.87 -21.84
CA ARG A 202 0.76 4.46 -23.16
C ARG A 202 2.24 4.71 -23.41
N GLN A 203 3.05 4.78 -22.36
CA GLN A 203 4.50 5.01 -22.47
C GLN A 203 5.30 3.72 -22.50
N ILE A 204 4.73 2.61 -22.04
CA ILE A 204 5.36 1.30 -22.19
C ILE A 204 5.20 0.83 -23.65
N PRO A 205 6.27 0.39 -24.33
CA PRO A 205 6.17 -0.13 -25.69
C PRO A 205 5.29 -1.39 -25.79
N ASN A 206 4.49 -1.48 -26.86
CA ASN A 206 3.67 -2.66 -27.20
C ASN A 206 2.62 -3.09 -26.15
N THR A 207 2.15 -2.19 -25.29
CA THR A 207 1.09 -2.42 -24.28
C THR A 207 -0.29 -1.96 -24.74
N HIS A 208 -0.52 -1.83 -26.05
CA HIS A 208 -1.80 -1.38 -26.58
C HIS A 208 -2.97 -2.24 -26.07
N ALA A 209 -4.09 -1.62 -25.75
CA ALA A 209 -5.27 -2.33 -25.25
C ALA A 209 -6.13 -2.83 -26.42
N THR A 210 -6.23 -4.15 -26.56
CA THR A 210 -7.08 -4.81 -27.57
C THR A 210 -8.52 -4.84 -27.06
N ALA A 211 -9.45 -4.25 -27.81
CA ALA A 211 -10.86 -4.19 -27.44
C ALA A 211 -11.68 -5.27 -28.17
N ARG A 212 -12.69 -5.84 -27.49
CA ARG A 212 -13.78 -6.57 -28.18
C ARG A 212 -14.90 -5.59 -28.53
N PRO A 213 -15.60 -5.75 -29.68
CA PRO A 213 -16.52 -4.76 -30.24
C PRO A 213 -17.90 -4.67 -29.55
N HIS A 214 -18.05 -5.09 -28.29
CA HIS A 214 -19.34 -5.01 -27.59
C HIS A 214 -19.41 -3.74 -26.74
N GLU A 215 -20.28 -2.80 -27.11
CA GLU A 215 -20.59 -1.61 -26.31
C GLU A 215 -21.94 -1.79 -25.62
N SER A 216 -21.98 -1.59 -24.30
CA SER A 216 -23.23 -1.50 -23.55
C SER A 216 -23.22 -0.21 -22.73
N TYR A 217 -24.39 0.43 -22.67
CA TYR A 217 -24.61 1.68 -21.95
C TYR A 217 -25.46 1.41 -20.72
N TRP A 218 -24.98 1.88 -19.57
CA TRP A 218 -25.62 1.66 -18.27
C TRP A 218 -25.84 2.97 -17.56
N GLY A 219 -27.07 3.18 -17.08
CA GLY A 219 -27.33 4.16 -16.02
C GLY A 219 -27.13 3.48 -14.67
N VAL A 220 -26.46 4.15 -13.73
CA VAL A 220 -26.26 3.64 -12.37
C VAL A 220 -26.72 4.68 -11.37
N LEU A 221 -27.54 4.25 -10.42
CA LEU A 221 -28.10 5.07 -9.36
C LEU A 221 -27.73 4.47 -8.00
N ASP A 222 -27.20 5.29 -7.09
CA ASP A 222 -27.04 4.96 -5.68
C ASP A 222 -27.95 5.88 -4.87
N GLY A 223 -28.86 5.31 -4.10
CA GLY A 223 -29.76 6.09 -3.27
C GLY A 223 -30.68 5.26 -2.40
N GLU A 224 -31.41 5.92 -1.51
CA GLU A 224 -32.46 5.27 -0.72
C GLU A 224 -33.72 5.11 -1.58
N LEU A 225 -34.11 3.86 -1.84
CA LEU A 225 -35.28 3.52 -2.64
C LEU A 225 -36.45 3.08 -1.75
N ASP A 226 -37.58 3.79 -1.84
CA ASP A 226 -38.87 3.38 -1.29
C ASP A 226 -39.61 2.52 -2.32
N THR A 227 -39.72 1.23 -2.03
CA THR A 227 -40.28 0.23 -2.93
C THR A 227 -41.03 -0.85 -2.16
N ASP A 228 -42.01 -1.48 -2.81
CA ASP A 228 -42.63 -2.73 -2.36
C ASP A 228 -42.11 -3.96 -3.13
N PHE A 229 -41.02 -3.80 -3.90
CA PHE A 229 -40.33 -4.89 -4.55
C PHE A 229 -39.71 -5.84 -3.50
N PRO A 230 -40.11 -7.12 -3.45
CA PRO A 230 -39.86 -7.96 -2.28
C PRO A 230 -38.41 -8.42 -2.12
N ASP A 231 -37.61 -8.40 -3.19
CA ASP A 231 -36.21 -8.87 -3.19
C ASP A 231 -35.20 -7.72 -3.29
N ILE A 232 -35.56 -6.53 -2.79
CA ILE A 232 -34.71 -5.33 -2.83
C ILE A 232 -33.39 -5.50 -2.03
N TRP A 233 -33.38 -6.40 -1.04
CA TRP A 233 -32.22 -6.73 -0.19
C TRP A 233 -31.47 -7.99 -0.63
N SER A 234 -31.75 -8.52 -1.81
CA SER A 234 -30.98 -9.58 -2.48
C SER A 234 -30.25 -9.00 -3.69
N LYS A 235 -29.19 -9.67 -4.16
CA LYS A 235 -28.63 -9.36 -5.48
C LYS A 235 -29.65 -9.82 -6.53
N THR A 236 -30.28 -8.88 -7.22
CA THR A 236 -31.44 -9.22 -8.04
C THR A 236 -31.26 -8.78 -9.48
N ILE A 237 -31.54 -9.69 -10.42
CA ILE A 237 -31.59 -9.40 -11.86
C ILE A 237 -33.05 -9.41 -12.27
N VAL A 238 -33.54 -8.27 -12.76
CA VAL A 238 -34.89 -8.10 -13.29
C VAL A 238 -34.80 -7.92 -14.80
N PHE A 239 -35.55 -8.73 -15.53
CA PHE A 239 -35.66 -8.62 -16.98
C PHE A 239 -37.10 -8.33 -17.39
N SER A 240 -37.30 -7.18 -18.03
CA SER A 240 -38.52 -6.84 -18.74
C SER A 240 -38.29 -6.98 -20.25
N GLU A 241 -39.06 -7.83 -20.92
CA GLU A 241 -38.97 -8.00 -22.37
C GLU A 241 -39.15 -6.67 -23.11
N GLU A 242 -40.02 -5.80 -22.61
CA GLU A 242 -40.38 -4.52 -23.23
C GLU A 242 -39.43 -3.38 -22.84
N HIS A 243 -39.01 -3.31 -21.57
CA HIS A 243 -38.33 -2.14 -21.03
C HIS A 243 -36.84 -2.33 -20.74
N GLY A 244 -36.30 -3.56 -20.80
CA GLY A 244 -34.88 -3.83 -20.57
C GLY A 244 -34.58 -4.52 -19.24
N SER A 245 -33.34 -4.41 -18.77
CA SER A 245 -32.86 -5.13 -17.59
C SER A 245 -32.37 -4.21 -16.49
N VAL A 246 -32.56 -4.64 -15.24
CA VAL A 246 -32.05 -3.99 -14.03
C VAL A 246 -31.26 -4.99 -13.20
N LEU A 247 -30.08 -4.61 -12.73
CA LEU A 247 -29.35 -5.29 -11.67
C LEU A 247 -29.42 -4.45 -10.38
N ILE A 248 -30.00 -5.03 -9.35
CA ILE A 248 -30.20 -4.45 -8.02
C ILE A 248 -29.11 -4.98 -7.08
N ILE A 249 -28.40 -4.07 -6.43
CA ILE A 249 -27.34 -4.36 -5.46
C ILE A 249 -27.65 -3.60 -4.16
N PRO A 250 -28.01 -4.30 -3.08
CA PRO A 250 -28.21 -3.66 -1.77
C PRO A 250 -26.89 -3.10 -1.24
N ARG A 251 -26.94 -1.94 -0.58
CA ARG A 251 -25.77 -1.21 -0.09
C ARG A 251 -25.95 -0.81 1.37
N GLU A 252 -24.84 -0.43 1.98
CA GLU A 252 -24.82 0.13 3.34
C GLU A 252 -25.71 1.39 3.45
N ARG A 253 -26.02 1.82 4.68
CA ARG A 253 -26.82 3.03 4.95
C ARG A 253 -28.22 3.02 4.31
N ASN A 254 -28.86 1.84 4.23
CA ASN A 254 -30.19 1.67 3.63
C ASN A 254 -30.26 2.03 2.12
N MET A 255 -29.11 2.15 1.46
CA MET A 255 -29.05 2.46 0.04
C MET A 255 -29.24 1.22 -0.83
N THR A 256 -29.68 1.44 -2.06
CA THR A 256 -29.66 0.45 -3.12
C THR A 256 -28.95 1.04 -4.32
N ARG A 257 -28.02 0.28 -4.87
CA ARG A 257 -27.47 0.54 -6.20
C ARG A 257 -28.29 -0.16 -7.26
N ILE A 258 -28.67 0.57 -8.30
CA ILE A 258 -29.43 0.05 -9.43
C ILE A 258 -28.65 0.33 -10.71
N TYR A 259 -28.26 -0.74 -11.41
CA TYR A 259 -27.72 -0.70 -12.75
C TYR A 259 -28.84 -0.94 -13.75
N ILE A 260 -29.05 -0.04 -14.71
CA ILE A 260 -30.09 -0.16 -15.75
C ILE A 260 -29.43 -0.25 -17.12
N GLU A 261 -29.70 -1.34 -17.84
CA GLU A 261 -29.20 -1.56 -19.20
C GLU A 261 -30.03 -0.78 -20.22
N MET A 262 -29.38 0.06 -21.01
CA MET A 262 -30.07 0.81 -22.07
C MET A 262 -30.08 0.00 -23.37
N ARG A 263 -31.26 -0.48 -23.78
CA ARG A 263 -31.47 -1.12 -25.08
C ARG A 263 -31.56 -0.04 -26.17
N SER A 264 -30.59 -0.01 -27.08
CA SER A 264 -30.33 1.03 -28.11
C SER A 264 -29.64 2.28 -27.60
N SER A 265 -28.77 2.89 -28.42
CA SER A 265 -27.98 4.09 -28.09
C SER A 265 -28.84 5.35 -28.29
N PRO A 266 -29.42 5.94 -27.23
CA PRO A 266 -29.65 7.38 -27.26
C PRO A 266 -28.29 8.06 -27.32
N SER A 267 -28.20 9.24 -27.94
CA SER A 267 -27.02 10.09 -27.76
C SER A 267 -26.78 10.26 -26.27
N VAL A 268 -25.56 10.01 -25.76
CA VAL A 268 -25.21 10.11 -24.32
C VAL A 268 -25.70 11.40 -23.65
N LYS A 269 -25.97 12.45 -24.43
CA LYS A 269 -26.55 13.73 -24.03
C LYS A 269 -28.00 13.67 -23.49
N THR A 270 -28.72 12.55 -23.61
CA THR A 270 -30.13 12.41 -23.17
C THR A 270 -30.35 11.36 -22.06
N LEU A 271 -29.28 10.81 -21.47
CA LEU A 271 -29.37 9.90 -20.32
C LEU A 271 -29.18 10.68 -19.02
N ASP A 272 -30.16 11.50 -18.65
CA ASP A 272 -30.15 12.18 -17.36
C ASP A 272 -30.69 11.27 -16.23
N GLN A 273 -30.53 11.72 -14.99
CA GLN A 273 -30.95 10.95 -13.81
C GLN A 273 -32.45 10.62 -13.85
N ALA A 274 -33.29 11.56 -14.27
CA ALA A 274 -34.74 11.39 -14.32
C ALA A 274 -35.15 10.28 -15.29
N PHE A 275 -34.56 10.27 -16.48
CA PHE A 275 -34.78 9.21 -17.47
C PHE A 275 -34.42 7.82 -16.91
N VAL A 276 -33.27 7.71 -16.23
CA VAL A 276 -32.80 6.44 -15.67
C VAL A 276 -33.71 5.94 -14.53
N MET A 277 -34.20 6.86 -13.68
CA MET A 277 -35.21 6.55 -12.67
C MET A 277 -36.54 6.09 -13.30
N ASP A 278 -37.00 6.76 -14.35
CA ASP A 278 -38.24 6.39 -15.06
C ASP A 278 -38.13 5.03 -15.75
N GLN A 279 -36.99 4.72 -16.38
CA GLN A 279 -36.74 3.39 -16.93
C GLN A 279 -36.77 2.31 -15.85
N ALA A 280 -36.15 2.56 -14.69
CA ALA A 280 -36.22 1.63 -13.57
C ALA A 280 -37.65 1.41 -13.07
N ARG A 281 -38.50 2.46 -13.01
CA ARG A 281 -39.94 2.33 -12.68
C ARG A 281 -40.67 1.43 -13.68
N LEU A 282 -40.43 1.62 -14.97
CA LEU A 282 -41.05 0.79 -16.03
C LEU A 282 -40.60 -0.67 -15.94
N ILE A 283 -39.32 -0.93 -15.70
CA ILE A 283 -38.78 -2.29 -15.58
C ILE A 283 -39.28 -2.99 -14.31
N LEU A 284 -39.47 -2.27 -13.21
CA LEU A 284 -39.92 -2.83 -11.94
C LEU A 284 -41.45 -2.92 -11.80
N ALA A 285 -42.23 -2.40 -12.74
CA ALA A 285 -43.69 -2.48 -12.67
C ALA A 285 -44.19 -3.94 -12.54
N PRO A 286 -45.19 -4.22 -11.68
CA PRO A 286 -46.10 -3.28 -11.03
C PRO A 286 -45.61 -2.76 -9.66
N TYR A 287 -44.37 -3.05 -9.25
CA TYR A 287 -43.84 -2.62 -7.96
C TYR A 287 -43.53 -1.12 -7.97
N ARG A 288 -43.78 -0.45 -6.83
CA ARG A 288 -43.43 0.97 -6.63
C ARG A 288 -41.91 1.12 -6.62
N ALA A 289 -41.37 2.18 -7.23
CA ALA A 289 -39.95 2.53 -7.13
C ALA A 289 -39.81 4.05 -7.04
N GLU A 290 -39.69 4.57 -5.81
CA GLU A 290 -39.57 6.01 -5.54
C GLU A 290 -38.28 6.30 -4.74
N TRP A 291 -37.39 7.13 -5.28
CA TRP A 291 -36.16 7.49 -4.59
C TRP A 291 -36.43 8.59 -3.58
N ARG A 292 -36.06 8.35 -2.32
CA ARG A 292 -36.04 9.37 -1.27
C ARG A 292 -34.84 10.28 -1.40
N SER A 293 -33.71 9.70 -1.82
CA SER A 293 -32.47 10.39 -2.11
C SER A 293 -31.74 9.68 -3.24
N VAL A 294 -30.94 10.43 -3.99
CA VAL A 294 -29.95 9.89 -4.92
C VAL A 294 -28.63 10.52 -4.52
N GLU A 295 -27.76 9.72 -3.91
CA GLU A 295 -26.40 10.16 -3.53
C GLU A 295 -25.49 10.23 -4.74
N TRP A 296 -25.71 9.36 -5.72
CA TRP A 296 -24.91 9.35 -6.92
C TRP A 296 -25.64 8.82 -8.15
N PHE A 297 -25.32 9.44 -9.28
CA PHE A 297 -25.77 9.03 -10.60
C PHE A 297 -24.59 9.06 -11.57
N GLY A 298 -24.46 8.04 -12.41
CA GLY A 298 -23.47 8.03 -13.48
C GLY A 298 -23.85 7.14 -14.65
N ASN A 299 -23.31 7.48 -15.80
CA ASN A 299 -23.45 6.70 -17.04
C ASN A 299 -22.14 5.96 -17.33
N TYR A 300 -22.22 4.63 -17.46
CA TYR A 300 -21.10 3.80 -17.83
C TYR A 300 -21.22 3.35 -19.27
N GLN A 301 -20.21 3.69 -20.07
CA GLN A 301 -19.94 3.01 -21.32
C GLN A 301 -18.86 1.97 -21.04
N VAL A 302 -19.24 0.69 -21.16
CA VAL A 302 -18.32 -0.41 -20.89
C VAL A 302 -17.70 -0.88 -22.21
N THR A 303 -16.38 -0.94 -22.25
CA THR A 303 -15.63 -1.68 -23.27
C THR A 303 -14.73 -2.69 -22.58
N GLN A 304 -14.79 -3.95 -23.03
CA GLN A 304 -13.89 -5.00 -22.59
C GLN A 304 -12.53 -4.85 -23.28
N ARG A 305 -11.44 -4.71 -22.51
CA ARG A 305 -10.09 -4.50 -23.04
C ARG A 305 -9.06 -5.22 -22.19
N VAL A 306 -8.03 -5.78 -22.83
CA VAL A 306 -6.81 -6.26 -22.15
C VAL A 306 -5.61 -5.64 -22.85
N ALA A 307 -4.65 -5.15 -22.07
CA ALA A 307 -3.37 -4.68 -22.56
C ALA A 307 -2.54 -5.87 -23.09
N ALA A 308 -1.88 -5.69 -24.23
CA ALA A 308 -1.08 -6.74 -24.85
C ALA A 308 0.16 -7.16 -24.02
N ARG A 309 0.58 -6.32 -23.07
CA ARG A 309 1.66 -6.52 -22.11
C ARG A 309 1.30 -5.84 -20.79
N PHE A 310 1.72 -6.41 -19.67
CA PHE A 310 1.54 -5.87 -18.32
C PHE A 310 2.84 -5.32 -17.74
N SER A 311 3.98 -5.62 -18.37
CA SER A 311 5.29 -5.08 -18.02
C SER A 311 6.09 -4.64 -19.24
N ASP A 312 7.03 -3.72 -19.04
CA ASP A 312 8.02 -3.39 -20.06
C ASP A 312 9.10 -4.49 -20.18
N PRO A 313 9.86 -4.53 -21.30
CA PRO A 313 10.90 -5.54 -21.50
C PRO A 313 12.04 -5.51 -20.48
N SER A 314 12.28 -4.37 -19.80
CA SER A 314 13.32 -4.26 -18.77
C SER A 314 12.83 -4.64 -17.37
N LEU A 315 11.54 -4.95 -17.19
CA LEU A 315 10.91 -5.27 -15.91
C LEU A 315 11.05 -4.13 -14.87
N ARG A 316 11.00 -2.88 -15.34
CA ARG A 316 11.08 -1.66 -14.52
C ARG A 316 9.76 -0.88 -14.48
N ALA A 317 8.91 -1.06 -15.49
CA ALA A 317 7.59 -0.46 -15.57
C ALA A 317 6.50 -1.53 -15.70
N PHE A 318 5.49 -1.45 -14.84
CA PHE A 318 4.36 -2.38 -14.78
C PHE A 318 3.04 -1.62 -14.83
N ILE A 319 1.96 -2.33 -15.15
CA ILE A 319 0.59 -1.82 -15.04
C ILE A 319 -0.28 -2.84 -14.29
N ALA A 320 -1.24 -2.37 -13.49
CA ALA A 320 -2.15 -3.22 -12.72
C ALA A 320 -3.59 -2.69 -12.71
N GLY A 321 -4.56 -3.59 -12.51
CA GLY A 321 -5.99 -3.27 -12.46
C GLY A 321 -6.53 -2.73 -13.78
N ASP A 322 -7.39 -1.71 -13.71
CA ASP A 322 -8.00 -1.07 -14.89
C ASP A 322 -6.98 -0.53 -15.92
N ALA A 323 -5.73 -0.29 -15.51
CA ALA A 323 -4.65 0.04 -16.46
C ALA A 323 -4.32 -1.14 -17.38
N SER A 324 -4.48 -2.38 -16.91
CA SER A 324 -4.14 -3.61 -17.61
C SER A 324 -5.34 -4.29 -18.25
N HIS A 325 -6.52 -4.21 -17.65
CA HIS A 325 -7.74 -4.82 -18.17
C HIS A 325 -9.00 -4.09 -17.72
N THR A 326 -10.01 -4.02 -18.59
CA THR A 326 -11.32 -3.44 -18.28
C THR A 326 -12.42 -4.38 -18.72
N HIS A 327 -13.52 -4.45 -17.99
CA HIS A 327 -14.66 -5.34 -18.26
C HIS A 327 -15.96 -4.75 -17.71
N SER A 328 -17.10 -5.44 -17.87
CA SER A 328 -18.40 -4.96 -17.40
C SER A 328 -18.57 -5.06 -15.88
N PRO A 329 -19.44 -4.22 -15.28
CA PRO A 329 -19.70 -4.26 -13.84
C PRO A 329 -20.58 -5.46 -13.43
N LYS A 330 -21.16 -6.22 -14.37
CA LYS A 330 -22.20 -7.23 -14.10
C LYS A 330 -21.77 -8.31 -13.09
N ALA A 331 -20.50 -8.70 -13.11
CA ALA A 331 -19.95 -9.73 -12.22
C ALA A 331 -19.24 -9.19 -10.97
N ALA A 332 -19.23 -7.87 -10.76
CA ALA A 332 -18.52 -7.20 -9.66
C ALA A 332 -17.04 -7.64 -9.53
N GLN A 333 -16.31 -7.73 -10.65
CA GLN A 333 -14.93 -8.24 -10.66
C GLN A 333 -13.84 -7.16 -10.66
N GLY A 334 -14.15 -5.91 -11.02
CA GLY A 334 -13.13 -4.92 -11.39
C GLY A 334 -12.16 -4.60 -10.26
N MET A 335 -12.71 -4.17 -9.12
CA MET A 335 -11.91 -3.90 -7.92
C MET A 335 -11.21 -5.16 -7.41
N ASN A 336 -11.89 -6.31 -7.39
CA ASN A 336 -11.35 -7.57 -6.87
C ASN A 336 -10.12 -8.02 -7.68
N THR A 337 -10.23 -8.08 -9.01
CA THR A 337 -9.12 -8.46 -9.89
C THR A 337 -7.97 -7.45 -9.79
N SER A 338 -8.28 -6.17 -9.67
CA SER A 338 -7.29 -5.09 -9.48
C SER A 338 -6.49 -5.22 -8.17
N VAL A 339 -7.17 -5.56 -7.06
CA VAL A 339 -6.53 -5.89 -5.77
C VAL A 339 -5.64 -7.12 -5.95
N HIS A 340 -6.11 -8.15 -6.65
CA HIS A 340 -5.35 -9.39 -6.86
C HIS A 340 -4.13 -9.25 -7.78
N ASP A 341 -4.15 -8.33 -8.75
CA ASP A 341 -2.95 -7.98 -9.52
C ASP A 341 -1.87 -7.42 -8.61
N SER A 342 -2.25 -6.52 -7.73
CA SER A 342 -1.34 -5.85 -6.79
C SER A 342 -0.85 -6.80 -5.70
N TRP A 343 -1.74 -7.68 -5.23
CA TRP A 343 -1.42 -8.78 -4.32
C TRP A 343 -0.36 -9.73 -4.90
N ASN A 344 -0.48 -10.07 -6.18
CA ASN A 344 0.48 -10.91 -6.90
C ASN A 344 1.83 -10.20 -7.12
N LEU A 345 1.81 -8.92 -7.51
CA LEU A 345 3.02 -8.16 -7.83
C LEU A 345 3.81 -7.73 -6.58
N GLY A 346 3.13 -7.32 -5.50
CA GLY A 346 3.75 -6.65 -4.35
C GLY A 346 4.86 -7.47 -3.68
N TRP A 347 4.65 -8.77 -3.47
CA TRP A 347 5.66 -9.63 -2.86
C TRP A 347 6.83 -9.92 -3.79
N LYS A 348 6.57 -10.06 -5.09
CA LYS A 348 7.62 -10.28 -6.12
C LYS A 348 8.51 -9.05 -6.20
N MET A 349 7.91 -7.87 -6.19
CA MET A 349 8.60 -6.58 -6.23
C MET A 349 9.40 -6.33 -4.95
N ASN A 350 8.87 -6.69 -3.77
CA ASN A 350 9.65 -6.68 -2.52
C ASN A 350 10.95 -7.49 -2.65
N LEU A 351 10.89 -8.72 -3.18
CA LEU A 351 12.08 -9.54 -3.35
C LEU A 351 13.04 -9.00 -4.41
N ALA A 352 12.52 -8.41 -5.49
CA ALA A 352 13.33 -7.77 -6.53
C ALA A 352 14.08 -6.53 -6.02
N VAL A 353 13.40 -5.62 -5.33
CA VAL A 353 14.04 -4.43 -4.70
C VAL A 353 15.12 -4.84 -3.70
N ARG A 354 14.90 -5.96 -3.00
CA ARG A 354 15.85 -6.49 -2.02
C ARG A 354 17.05 -7.21 -2.63
N GLY A 355 17.08 -7.42 -3.95
CA GLY A 355 18.13 -8.17 -4.64
C GLY A 355 18.10 -9.67 -4.35
N LEU A 356 16.92 -10.21 -4.05
CA LEU A 356 16.71 -11.63 -3.70
C LEU A 356 15.99 -12.41 -4.80
N ALA A 357 15.54 -11.74 -5.86
CA ALA A 357 14.77 -12.32 -6.94
C ALA A 357 15.57 -12.36 -8.25
N LYS A 358 15.43 -13.46 -8.98
CA LYS A 358 15.83 -13.53 -10.38
C LYS A 358 14.79 -12.82 -11.26
N PRO A 359 15.15 -12.33 -12.45
CA PRO A 359 14.21 -11.65 -13.36
C PRO A 359 12.94 -12.46 -13.66
N VAL A 360 13.07 -13.79 -13.79
CA VAL A 360 11.96 -14.72 -14.03
C VAL A 360 10.84 -14.64 -12.97
N LEU A 361 11.15 -14.19 -11.75
CA LEU A 361 10.13 -13.97 -10.74
C LEU A 361 9.20 -12.82 -11.12
N LEU A 362 9.72 -11.69 -11.59
CA LEU A 362 8.89 -10.57 -12.05
C LEU A 362 8.18 -10.88 -13.36
N GLU A 363 8.81 -11.62 -14.28
CA GLU A 363 8.18 -12.09 -15.52
C GLU A 363 6.91 -12.92 -15.25
N SER A 364 6.90 -13.66 -14.14
CA SER A 364 5.73 -14.46 -13.75
C SER A 364 4.49 -13.61 -13.44
N TYR A 365 4.61 -12.31 -13.16
CA TYR A 365 3.46 -11.43 -12.95
C TYR A 365 2.59 -11.34 -14.21
N GLU A 366 3.18 -11.01 -15.35
CA GLU A 366 2.47 -10.92 -16.62
C GLU A 366 1.90 -12.29 -16.99
N ALA A 367 2.71 -13.35 -16.92
CA ALA A 367 2.30 -14.70 -17.28
C ALA A 367 1.08 -15.20 -16.48
N GLU A 368 1.01 -14.86 -15.19
CA GLU A 368 -0.08 -15.25 -14.31
C GLU A 368 -1.32 -14.38 -14.48
N ARG A 369 -1.16 -13.06 -14.45
CA ARG A 369 -2.29 -12.12 -14.37
C ARG A 369 -2.92 -11.83 -15.72
N MET A 370 -2.17 -11.90 -16.81
CA MET A 370 -2.71 -11.74 -18.16
C MET A 370 -3.68 -12.88 -18.52
N LYS A 371 -3.35 -14.12 -18.14
CA LYS A 371 -4.28 -15.26 -18.31
C LYS A 371 -5.60 -15.00 -17.58
N VAL A 372 -5.54 -14.59 -16.31
CA VAL A 372 -6.74 -14.29 -15.51
C VAL A 372 -7.56 -13.16 -16.12
N ALA A 373 -6.90 -12.13 -16.66
CA ALA A 373 -7.59 -11.04 -17.34
C ALA A 373 -8.30 -11.50 -18.63
N HIS A 374 -7.71 -12.45 -19.38
CA HIS A 374 -8.37 -13.07 -20.52
C HIS A 374 -9.55 -13.94 -20.11
N ASP A 375 -9.37 -14.82 -19.12
CA ASP A 375 -10.45 -15.66 -18.57
C ASP A 375 -11.62 -14.79 -18.09
N LEU A 376 -11.32 -13.65 -17.45
CA LEU A 376 -12.31 -12.67 -17.00
C LEU A 376 -13.09 -12.04 -18.15
N ILE A 377 -12.41 -11.62 -19.22
CA ILE A 377 -13.08 -11.06 -20.39
C ILE A 377 -13.97 -12.08 -21.08
N ASP A 378 -13.49 -13.31 -21.23
CA ASP A 378 -14.24 -14.37 -21.91
C ASP A 378 -15.52 -14.71 -21.13
N PHE A 379 -15.41 -14.85 -19.80
CA PHE A 379 -16.56 -14.99 -18.92
C PHE A 379 -17.51 -13.77 -18.97
N ASP A 380 -16.99 -12.55 -18.85
CA ASP A 380 -17.79 -11.32 -18.84
C ASP A 380 -18.55 -11.12 -20.16
N PHE A 381 -17.95 -11.51 -21.29
CA PHE A 381 -18.59 -11.48 -22.61
C PHE A 381 -19.81 -12.41 -22.68
N GLU A 382 -19.67 -13.68 -22.28
CA GLU A 382 -20.79 -14.62 -22.25
C GLU A 382 -21.88 -14.16 -21.29
N HIS A 383 -21.48 -13.74 -20.09
CA HIS A 383 -22.38 -13.28 -19.04
C HIS A 383 -23.18 -12.03 -19.44
N ALA A 384 -22.52 -11.06 -20.07
CA ALA A 384 -23.17 -9.85 -20.53
C ALA A 384 -24.20 -10.11 -21.63
N ASN A 385 -23.92 -11.03 -22.55
CA ASN A 385 -24.82 -11.41 -23.63
C ASN A 385 -26.08 -12.12 -23.12
N GLU A 386 -25.96 -13.00 -22.13
CA GLU A 386 -27.10 -13.72 -21.58
C GLU A 386 -28.06 -12.83 -20.80
N ILE A 387 -27.53 -11.85 -20.05
CA ILE A 387 -28.35 -10.82 -19.39
C ILE A 387 -29.10 -9.98 -20.44
N ALA A 388 -28.41 -9.56 -21.50
CA ALA A 388 -29.02 -8.76 -22.55
C ALA A 388 -30.12 -9.54 -23.33
N ALA A 389 -29.87 -10.82 -23.60
CA ALA A 389 -30.82 -11.74 -24.24
C ALA A 389 -31.99 -12.12 -23.31
N GLY A 390 -31.82 -11.94 -22.00
CA GLY A 390 -32.80 -12.31 -20.99
C GLY A 390 -32.99 -13.81 -20.85
N ASP A 391 -32.04 -14.66 -21.25
CA ASP A 391 -32.14 -16.12 -21.12
C ASP A 391 -31.74 -16.56 -19.71
N ILE A 392 -32.75 -16.63 -18.82
CA ILE A 392 -32.54 -16.89 -17.39
C ILE A 392 -31.99 -18.30 -17.11
N ALA A 393 -32.36 -19.30 -17.92
CA ALA A 393 -31.87 -20.66 -17.72
C ALA A 393 -30.38 -20.75 -18.06
N ARG A 394 -29.96 -20.13 -19.17
CA ARG A 394 -28.54 -20.02 -19.51
C ARG A 394 -27.78 -19.15 -18.52
N LEU A 395 -28.35 -18.03 -18.09
CA LEU A 395 -27.73 -17.17 -17.09
C LEU A 395 -27.49 -17.91 -15.76
N ALA A 396 -28.45 -18.70 -15.29
CA ALA A 396 -28.29 -19.53 -14.10
C ALA A 396 -27.21 -20.59 -14.29
N GLU A 397 -27.17 -21.25 -15.45
CA GLU A 397 -26.13 -22.25 -15.76
C GLU A 397 -24.74 -21.62 -15.88
N ASN A 398 -24.61 -20.47 -16.53
CA ASN A 398 -23.37 -19.71 -16.63
C ASN A 398 -22.88 -19.28 -15.24
N PHE A 399 -23.77 -18.75 -14.39
CA PHE A 399 -23.44 -18.46 -12.98
C PHE A 399 -22.95 -19.70 -12.27
N ARG A 400 -23.61 -20.85 -12.44
CA ARG A 400 -23.26 -22.13 -11.80
C ARG A 400 -21.88 -22.63 -12.26
N VAL A 401 -21.59 -22.55 -13.55
CA VAL A 401 -20.31 -22.96 -14.15
C VAL A 401 -19.18 -22.05 -13.71
N ASN A 402 -19.43 -20.74 -13.63
CA ASN A 402 -18.41 -19.74 -13.34
C ASN A 402 -18.36 -19.28 -11.87
N THR A 403 -19.19 -19.82 -10.98
CA THR A 403 -19.22 -19.44 -9.55
C THR A 403 -17.83 -19.49 -8.91
N ARG A 404 -17.04 -20.54 -9.22
CA ARG A 404 -15.67 -20.68 -8.71
C ARG A 404 -14.81 -19.49 -9.13
N PHE A 405 -14.82 -19.14 -10.41
CA PHE A 405 -14.06 -18.01 -10.94
C PHE A 405 -14.54 -16.68 -10.34
N ILE A 406 -15.86 -16.43 -10.30
CA ILE A 406 -16.48 -15.20 -9.76
C ILE A 406 -16.12 -14.98 -8.29
N SER A 407 -16.03 -16.05 -7.50
CA SER A 407 -15.64 -15.95 -6.08
C SER A 407 -14.17 -15.53 -5.87
N GLY A 408 -13.36 -15.59 -6.94
CA GLY A 408 -11.91 -15.43 -6.93
C GLY A 408 -11.13 -16.69 -6.50
N MET A 409 -11.78 -17.68 -5.89
CA MET A 409 -11.14 -18.94 -5.48
C MET A 409 -10.85 -19.89 -6.65
N GLY A 410 -11.53 -19.72 -7.78
CA GLY A 410 -11.36 -20.53 -8.98
C GLY A 410 -10.25 -20.07 -9.91
N VAL A 411 -9.39 -19.14 -9.48
CA VAL A 411 -8.23 -18.71 -10.26
C VAL A 411 -7.16 -19.80 -10.23
N GLU A 412 -6.81 -20.30 -11.42
CA GLU A 412 -5.75 -21.29 -11.61
C GLU A 412 -4.66 -20.74 -12.53
N TYR A 413 -3.45 -20.59 -12.00
CA TYR A 413 -2.27 -20.25 -12.78
C TYR A 413 -1.72 -21.48 -13.49
N ALA A 414 -1.18 -21.27 -14.69
CA ALA A 414 -0.47 -22.31 -15.43
C ALA A 414 0.85 -22.67 -14.76
N GLU A 415 1.38 -23.83 -15.13
CA GLU A 415 2.72 -24.27 -14.72
C GLU A 415 3.78 -23.26 -15.17
N ASN A 416 4.65 -22.89 -14.23
CA ASN A 416 5.76 -21.98 -14.45
C ASN A 416 6.86 -22.24 -13.40
N VAL A 417 7.88 -21.37 -13.32
CA VAL A 417 9.00 -21.58 -12.38
C VAL A 417 8.60 -21.59 -10.90
N ILE A 418 7.49 -20.93 -10.54
CA ILE A 418 6.94 -20.86 -9.18
C ILE A 418 5.73 -21.77 -8.94
N ASN A 419 5.04 -22.26 -9.98
CA ASN A 419 3.94 -23.22 -9.89
C ASN A 419 4.35 -24.52 -10.60
N ARG A 420 4.82 -25.55 -9.87
CA ARG A 420 5.35 -26.80 -10.46
C ARG A 420 4.55 -28.03 -10.08
N GLY A 421 4.39 -28.95 -11.03
CA GLY A 421 3.73 -30.24 -10.80
C GLY A 421 2.22 -30.13 -10.67
N CYS A 422 1.60 -29.27 -11.50
CA CYS A 422 0.16 -29.00 -11.49
C CYS A 422 -0.71 -30.26 -11.69
N ASP A 423 -0.18 -31.32 -12.30
CA ASP A 423 -0.89 -32.57 -12.61
C ASP A 423 -0.68 -33.70 -11.57
N GLN A 424 0.13 -33.48 -10.53
CA GLN A 424 0.58 -34.55 -9.61
C GLN A 424 -0.15 -34.53 -8.25
N THR A 425 -1.40 -34.07 -8.19
CA THR A 425 -2.13 -33.89 -6.93
C THR A 425 -3.16 -34.99 -6.66
N ARG A 426 -3.45 -35.22 -5.37
CA ARG A 426 -4.41 -36.25 -4.90
C ARG A 426 -5.56 -35.68 -4.05
N GLY A 427 -5.51 -34.41 -3.70
CA GLY A 427 -6.56 -33.67 -2.99
C GLY A 427 -6.78 -32.31 -3.65
N ASP A 428 -7.49 -31.42 -2.95
CA ASP A 428 -7.93 -30.15 -3.53
C ASP A 428 -6.82 -29.09 -3.62
N ALA A 429 -5.72 -29.24 -2.86
CA ALA A 429 -4.58 -28.35 -2.98
C ALA A 429 -3.80 -28.66 -4.26
N LYS A 430 -3.62 -27.64 -5.10
CA LYS A 430 -3.00 -27.76 -6.43
C LYS A 430 -2.03 -26.61 -6.71
N PRO A 431 -0.80 -26.87 -7.19
CA PRO A 431 0.10 -25.82 -7.65
C PRO A 431 -0.57 -24.88 -8.66
N GLY A 432 -0.43 -23.57 -8.45
CA GLY A 432 -1.12 -22.54 -9.23
C GLY A 432 -2.50 -22.16 -8.70
N CYS A 433 -3.02 -22.83 -7.66
CA CYS A 433 -4.30 -22.51 -7.01
C CYS A 433 -4.06 -22.05 -5.56
N THR A 434 -5.03 -21.37 -4.95
CA THR A 434 -4.99 -21.08 -3.51
C THR A 434 -5.20 -22.33 -2.67
N LEU A 435 -4.67 -22.35 -1.46
CA LEU A 435 -5.01 -23.42 -0.51
C LEU A 435 -6.53 -23.46 -0.26
N PRO A 436 -7.16 -24.65 -0.29
CA PRO A 436 -8.56 -24.80 0.11
C PRO A 436 -8.75 -24.35 1.57
N PRO A 437 -9.88 -23.71 1.91
CA PRO A 437 -10.16 -23.40 3.31
C PRO A 437 -10.11 -24.64 4.18
N SER A 438 -9.39 -24.62 5.31
CA SER A 438 -9.30 -25.77 6.21
C SER A 438 -9.17 -25.36 7.66
N LYS A 439 -9.89 -26.05 8.54
CA LYS A 439 -9.76 -25.90 9.99
C LYS A 439 -8.74 -26.89 10.58
N ALA A 440 -7.92 -26.40 11.50
CA ALA A 440 -7.07 -27.22 12.37
C ALA A 440 -6.90 -26.52 13.73
N THR A 441 -6.45 -27.27 14.74
CA THR A 441 -6.13 -26.69 16.05
C THR A 441 -4.68 -26.25 16.07
N ARG A 442 -4.39 -24.98 16.37
CA ARG A 442 -3.03 -24.52 16.62
C ARG A 442 -2.52 -25.12 17.92
N TYR A 443 -1.36 -25.77 17.88
CA TYR A 443 -0.87 -26.60 18.98
C TYR A 443 -0.67 -25.77 20.27
N ILE A 444 0.03 -24.64 20.18
CA ILE A 444 0.53 -23.92 21.37
C ILE A 444 -0.59 -23.40 22.29
N ASP A 445 -1.72 -22.98 21.74
CA ASP A 445 -2.84 -22.36 22.47
C ASP A 445 -4.16 -23.12 22.36
N ALA A 446 -4.18 -24.23 21.60
CA ALA A 446 -5.37 -25.02 21.31
C ALA A 446 -6.49 -24.25 20.58
N ASN A 447 -6.17 -23.15 19.89
CA ASN A 447 -7.17 -22.38 19.17
C ASN A 447 -7.50 -23.02 17.81
N PRO A 448 -8.77 -23.27 17.46
CA PRO A 448 -9.15 -23.64 16.10
C PRO A 448 -8.94 -22.46 15.14
N VAL A 449 -8.17 -22.68 14.08
CA VAL A 449 -7.79 -21.63 13.12
C VAL A 449 -8.04 -22.08 11.68
N ASP A 450 -8.27 -21.10 10.80
CA ASP A 450 -8.24 -21.31 9.35
C ASP A 450 -6.78 -21.36 8.89
N VAL A 451 -6.25 -22.56 8.67
CA VAL A 451 -4.80 -22.79 8.49
C VAL A 451 -4.22 -22.00 7.33
N GLN A 452 -5.01 -21.81 6.26
CA GLN A 452 -4.61 -21.05 5.08
C GLN A 452 -4.51 -19.53 5.32
N LEU A 453 -5.11 -19.01 6.40
CA LEU A 453 -5.11 -17.58 6.77
C LEU A 453 -4.36 -17.28 8.08
N ASP A 454 -4.03 -18.28 8.89
CA ASP A 454 -3.45 -18.09 10.23
C ASP A 454 -2.08 -17.40 10.21
N ILE A 455 -1.29 -17.59 9.14
CA ILE A 455 -0.03 -16.89 8.93
C ILE A 455 -0.32 -15.61 8.12
N PRO A 456 -0.20 -14.41 8.73
CA PRO A 456 -0.48 -13.16 8.03
C PRO A 456 0.56 -12.88 6.95
N MET A 457 0.24 -11.91 6.09
CA MET A 457 1.15 -11.49 5.03
C MET A 457 2.31 -10.64 5.55
N CYS A 458 3.44 -11.30 5.84
CA CYS A 458 4.70 -10.62 6.16
C CYS A 458 5.81 -10.86 5.11
N GLY A 459 5.44 -11.32 3.90
CA GLY A 459 6.35 -11.48 2.76
C GLY A 459 7.05 -12.84 2.66
N GLN A 460 6.86 -13.73 3.64
CA GLN A 460 7.42 -15.08 3.65
C GLN A 460 6.69 -16.08 2.75
N PHE A 461 7.42 -17.04 2.20
CA PHE A 461 6.91 -18.33 1.75
C PHE A 461 6.58 -19.20 2.96
N ARG A 462 5.49 -19.98 2.89
CA ARG A 462 5.14 -20.96 3.92
C ARG A 462 5.45 -22.36 3.41
N VAL A 463 6.18 -23.14 4.20
CA VAL A 463 6.54 -24.53 3.89
C VAL A 463 5.81 -25.42 4.87
N PHE A 464 4.65 -25.94 4.46
CA PHE A 464 3.89 -26.88 5.27
C PHE A 464 4.47 -28.28 5.09
N VAL A 465 5.01 -28.83 6.17
CA VAL A 465 5.43 -30.21 6.29
C VAL A 465 4.29 -30.98 6.94
N VAL A 466 3.66 -31.87 6.18
CA VAL A 466 2.50 -32.65 6.61
C VAL A 466 2.93 -34.05 6.95
N VAL A 467 2.68 -34.46 8.20
CA VAL A 467 3.12 -35.73 8.77
C VAL A 467 1.99 -36.36 9.58
N PRO A 468 1.37 -37.47 9.13
CA PRO A 468 0.27 -38.10 9.87
C PRO A 468 0.65 -38.49 11.29
N ASP A 469 1.85 -39.08 11.49
CA ASP A 469 2.36 -39.43 12.81
C ASP A 469 3.82 -38.95 13.02
N VAL A 470 4.02 -37.90 13.82
CA VAL A 470 5.35 -37.36 14.13
C VAL A 470 6.18 -38.26 15.04
N LEU A 471 5.55 -39.24 15.70
CA LEU A 471 6.24 -40.22 16.56
C LEU A 471 6.69 -41.47 15.80
N GLY A 472 6.28 -41.62 14.54
CA GLY A 472 6.72 -42.69 13.67
C GLY A 472 8.25 -42.69 13.52
N PRO A 473 8.95 -43.83 13.69
CA PRO A 473 10.42 -43.84 13.65
C PRO A 473 11.02 -43.34 12.32
N GLY A 474 10.33 -43.55 11.20
CA GLY A 474 10.78 -43.07 9.89
C GLY A 474 10.57 -41.57 9.73
N GLU A 475 9.38 -41.10 10.12
CA GLU A 475 8.94 -39.72 10.10
C GLU A 475 9.80 -38.85 11.02
N ALA A 476 10.05 -39.29 12.25
CA ALA A 476 10.91 -38.58 13.20
C ALA A 476 12.34 -38.42 12.66
N ARG A 477 12.91 -39.49 12.07
CA ARG A 477 14.24 -39.42 11.41
C ARG A 477 14.22 -38.50 10.19
N PHE A 478 13.14 -38.54 9.41
CA PHE A 478 12.96 -37.67 8.25
C PHE A 478 12.93 -36.20 8.66
N LEU A 479 12.13 -35.85 9.67
CA LEU A 479 12.00 -34.48 10.18
C LEU A 479 13.31 -33.97 10.79
N ALA A 480 14.03 -34.80 11.55
CA ALA A 480 15.34 -34.45 12.07
C ALA A 480 16.34 -34.20 10.93
N SER A 481 16.43 -35.13 9.97
CA SER A 481 17.30 -35.00 8.80
C SER A 481 16.97 -33.75 7.97
N LEU A 482 15.70 -33.44 7.75
CA LEU A 482 15.26 -32.23 7.05
C LEU A 482 15.69 -30.97 7.81
N SER A 483 15.41 -30.92 9.13
CA SER A 483 15.78 -29.79 9.99
C SER A 483 17.28 -29.52 9.96
N ASP A 484 18.10 -30.54 10.12
CA ASP A 484 19.57 -30.40 10.15
C ASP A 484 20.12 -29.91 8.81
N HIS A 485 19.59 -30.42 7.69
CA HIS A 485 20.08 -30.03 6.36
C HIS A 485 19.61 -28.64 5.95
N VAL A 486 18.35 -28.26 6.24
CA VAL A 486 17.86 -26.91 6.00
C VAL A 486 18.69 -25.88 6.79
N ALA A 487 19.07 -26.20 8.03
CA ALA A 487 19.90 -25.34 8.87
C ALA A 487 21.40 -25.36 8.51
N SER A 488 21.84 -26.26 7.63
CA SER A 488 23.25 -26.36 7.23
C SER A 488 23.71 -25.18 6.37
N GLU A 489 24.98 -24.79 6.47
CA GLU A 489 25.56 -23.73 5.64
C GLU A 489 25.56 -24.06 4.14
N SER A 490 25.54 -25.36 3.81
CA SER A 490 25.41 -25.86 2.44
C SER A 490 24.01 -25.67 1.85
N SER A 491 22.97 -25.50 2.66
CA SER A 491 21.61 -25.26 2.15
C SER A 491 21.49 -23.87 1.51
N PHE A 492 20.85 -23.84 0.35
CA PHE A 492 20.50 -22.59 -0.32
C PHE A 492 19.49 -21.77 0.49
N LEU A 493 18.52 -22.42 1.17
CA LEU A 493 17.57 -21.73 2.05
C LEU A 493 18.26 -20.99 3.21
N THR A 494 19.28 -21.59 3.83
CA THR A 494 20.05 -20.90 4.88
C THR A 494 20.85 -19.71 4.33
N ARG A 495 21.47 -19.85 3.16
CA ARG A 495 22.16 -18.72 2.50
C ARG A 495 21.20 -17.59 2.12
N LEU A 496 20.04 -17.92 1.58
CA LEU A 496 18.97 -16.95 1.29
C LEU A 496 18.48 -16.27 2.57
N SER A 497 18.28 -17.02 3.65
CA SER A 497 17.82 -16.48 4.94
C SER A 497 18.82 -15.48 5.52
N ARG A 498 20.12 -15.75 5.38
CA ARG A 498 21.18 -14.78 5.76
C ARG A 498 21.16 -13.52 4.89
N ALA A 499 21.08 -13.68 3.57
CA ALA A 499 20.99 -12.54 2.64
C ALA A 499 19.73 -11.69 2.90
N ALA A 500 18.61 -12.34 3.19
CA ALA A 500 17.38 -11.68 3.56
C ALA A 500 17.49 -10.92 4.88
N ALA A 501 18.00 -11.55 5.95
CA ALA A 501 18.20 -10.88 7.24
C ALA A 501 19.07 -9.62 7.10
N GLU A 502 20.09 -9.66 6.26
CA GLU A 502 20.91 -8.48 5.94
C GLU A 502 20.15 -7.42 5.13
N SER A 503 19.36 -7.84 4.14
CA SER A 503 18.50 -6.94 3.38
C SER A 503 17.44 -6.26 4.27
N TYR A 504 16.78 -7.00 5.15
CA TYR A 504 15.81 -6.46 6.12
C TYR A 504 16.47 -5.60 7.20
N ARG A 505 17.75 -5.79 7.51
CA ARG A 505 18.49 -4.86 8.37
C ARG A 505 18.72 -3.49 7.69
N ARG A 506 18.97 -3.49 6.37
CA ARG A 506 19.17 -2.26 5.57
C ARG A 506 17.86 -1.55 5.25
N LYS A 507 16.80 -2.32 4.97
CA LYS A 507 15.44 -1.84 4.70
C LYS A 507 14.47 -2.52 5.69
N PRO A 508 14.42 -2.06 6.95
CA PRO A 508 13.57 -2.66 7.98
C PRO A 508 12.10 -2.40 7.68
N ARG A 509 11.24 -3.29 8.17
CA ARG A 509 9.80 -3.03 8.21
C ARG A 509 9.53 -1.84 9.14
N PRO A 510 8.52 -1.00 8.84
CA PRO A 510 8.10 0.06 9.75
C PRO A 510 7.63 -0.58 11.07
N ARG A 511 7.86 0.11 12.18
CA ARG A 511 7.28 -0.29 13.47
C ARG A 511 5.85 0.22 13.52
N ARG A 512 4.88 -0.68 13.68
CA ARG A 512 3.47 -0.32 13.74
C ARG A 512 2.94 -0.55 15.15
N GLU A 513 1.99 0.27 15.59
CA GLU A 513 1.36 0.08 16.89
C GLU A 513 0.63 -1.27 16.97
N THR A 514 -0.01 -1.67 15.86
CA THR A 514 -0.69 -2.96 15.73
C THR A 514 0.26 -4.17 15.85
N ASP A 515 1.56 -4.00 15.60
CA ASP A 515 2.57 -5.07 15.77
C ASP A 515 2.76 -5.46 17.24
N LEU A 516 2.42 -4.57 18.18
CA LEU A 516 2.44 -4.89 19.61
C LEU A 516 1.47 -6.04 19.95
N PHE A 517 0.36 -6.13 19.22
CA PHE A 517 -0.68 -7.13 19.44
C PHE A 517 -0.51 -8.33 18.49
N SER A 518 -0.25 -8.08 17.21
CA SER A 518 -0.14 -9.12 16.18
C SER A 518 1.17 -9.90 16.26
N GLN A 519 2.24 -9.27 16.76
CA GLN A 519 3.58 -9.85 16.95
C GLN A 519 4.07 -10.64 15.72
N PRO A 520 4.28 -9.99 14.55
CA PRO A 520 4.61 -10.70 13.30
C PRO A 520 5.88 -11.58 13.38
N ALA A 521 6.80 -11.23 14.28
CA ALA A 521 8.02 -11.99 14.56
C ALA A 521 7.75 -13.45 14.98
N ARG A 522 6.54 -13.78 15.48
CA ARG A 522 6.10 -15.15 15.78
C ARG A 522 6.23 -16.10 14.58
N TYR A 523 6.10 -15.56 13.36
CA TYR A 523 6.10 -16.33 12.12
C TYR A 523 7.46 -16.30 11.41
N GLN A 524 8.46 -15.60 11.96
CA GLN A 524 9.77 -15.37 11.35
C GLN A 524 10.92 -15.98 12.17
N ALA A 525 10.61 -16.95 13.03
CA ALA A 525 11.57 -17.53 13.96
C ALA A 525 12.79 -18.16 13.26
N PHE A 526 12.61 -18.71 12.06
CA PHE A 526 13.71 -19.25 11.25
C PHE A 526 14.30 -18.22 10.28
N SER A 527 13.44 -17.48 9.56
CA SER A 527 13.84 -16.61 8.46
C SER A 527 12.80 -15.55 8.14
N GLU A 528 13.25 -14.42 7.62
CA GLU A 528 12.40 -13.37 7.04
C GLU A 528 11.75 -13.79 5.70
N LEU A 529 12.20 -14.89 5.09
CA LEU A 529 11.69 -15.41 3.82
C LEU A 529 10.87 -16.69 3.95
N PHE A 530 11.09 -17.48 5.00
CA PHE A 530 10.53 -18.83 5.11
C PHE A 530 9.94 -19.04 6.50
N THR A 531 8.67 -19.45 6.50
CA THR A 531 8.00 -19.97 7.69
C THR A 531 7.78 -21.46 7.49
N PHE A 532 8.42 -22.28 8.31
CA PHE A 532 8.17 -23.72 8.33
C PHE A 532 7.00 -24.01 9.28
N SER A 533 6.05 -24.78 8.76
CA SER A 533 4.83 -25.15 9.48
C SER A 533 4.71 -26.66 9.51
N LEU A 534 4.21 -27.21 10.62
CA LEU A 534 3.96 -28.64 10.78
C LEU A 534 2.45 -28.87 10.87
N LEU A 535 1.90 -29.75 10.05
CA LEU A 535 0.51 -30.21 10.14
C LEU A 535 0.51 -31.71 10.41
N THR A 536 -0.13 -32.13 11.50
CA THR A 536 -0.11 -33.54 11.92
C THR A 536 -1.43 -34.02 12.49
N SER A 537 -1.71 -35.31 12.36
CA SER A 537 -2.82 -35.99 13.05
C SER A 537 -2.39 -36.63 14.37
N THR A 538 -1.11 -36.54 14.76
CA THR A 538 -0.66 -37.00 16.08
C THR A 538 -1.40 -36.23 17.17
N ARG A 539 -2.03 -36.95 18.09
CA ARG A 539 -2.75 -36.31 19.21
C ARG A 539 -1.81 -35.47 20.08
N LYS A 540 -2.31 -34.31 20.52
CA LYS A 540 -1.58 -33.35 21.36
C LYS A 540 -0.92 -33.98 22.60
N ASP A 541 -1.62 -34.89 23.28
CA ASP A 541 -1.17 -35.52 24.52
C ASP A 541 -0.05 -36.56 24.35
N ARG A 542 0.40 -36.80 23.12
CA ARG A 542 1.39 -37.83 22.78
C ARG A 542 2.78 -37.26 22.56
N PHE A 543 2.92 -35.95 22.33
CA PHE A 543 4.20 -35.32 22.05
C PHE A 543 4.21 -33.87 22.52
N GLU A 544 5.41 -33.33 22.76
CA GLU A 544 5.61 -31.94 23.18
C GLU A 544 6.32 -31.16 22.07
N LEU A 545 6.06 -29.85 21.94
CA LEU A 545 6.76 -29.00 20.96
C LEU A 545 8.29 -29.10 21.10
N ALA A 546 8.78 -29.15 22.34
CA ALA A 546 10.22 -29.26 22.62
C ALA A 546 10.84 -30.60 22.16
N SER A 547 10.03 -31.62 21.87
CA SER A 547 10.51 -32.90 21.32
C SER A 547 10.67 -32.88 19.80
N LEU A 548 10.12 -31.86 19.12
CA LEU A 548 10.27 -31.70 17.68
C LEU A 548 11.66 -31.13 17.31
N PRO A 549 12.16 -31.43 16.09
CA PRO A 549 13.38 -30.80 15.57
C PRO A 549 13.30 -29.26 15.60
N ALA A 550 14.47 -28.62 15.72
CA ALA A 550 14.61 -27.17 15.91
C ALA A 550 13.79 -26.34 14.92
N LEU A 551 13.75 -26.76 13.65
CA LEU A 551 12.99 -26.10 12.59
C LEU A 551 11.51 -25.86 12.95
N PHE A 552 10.90 -26.79 13.69
CA PHE A 552 9.50 -26.72 14.10
C PHE A 552 9.33 -26.24 15.55
N SER A 553 10.21 -26.66 16.47
CA SER A 553 10.10 -26.26 17.87
C SER A 553 10.40 -24.78 18.11
N MET A 554 11.20 -24.14 17.23
CA MET A 554 11.41 -22.69 17.23
C MET A 554 10.21 -21.90 16.70
N SER A 555 9.30 -22.53 15.96
CA SER A 555 8.12 -21.89 15.34
C SER A 555 6.82 -22.47 15.93
N PRO A 556 6.60 -22.37 17.26
CA PRO A 556 5.50 -23.10 17.91
C PRO A 556 4.10 -22.60 17.51
N TRP A 557 4.01 -21.40 16.95
CA TRP A 557 2.75 -20.81 16.44
C TRP A 557 2.30 -21.42 15.11
N THR A 558 3.16 -22.18 14.42
CA THR A 558 2.89 -22.77 13.11
C THR A 558 2.89 -24.30 13.14
N VAL A 559 2.62 -24.87 14.31
CA VAL A 559 2.34 -26.31 14.49
C VAL A 559 0.84 -26.49 14.66
N TYR A 560 0.25 -27.33 13.81
CA TYR A 560 -1.19 -27.52 13.69
C TYR A 560 -1.56 -29.00 13.84
N LEU A 561 -2.68 -29.24 14.52
CA LEU A 561 -3.27 -30.55 14.76
C LEU A 561 -4.52 -30.69 13.89
N ASP A 562 -4.55 -31.74 13.08
CA ASP A 562 -5.68 -32.05 12.20
C ASP A 562 -6.76 -32.87 12.92
N ASP A 563 -7.43 -32.24 13.88
CA ASP A 563 -8.31 -32.89 14.86
C ASP A 563 -9.72 -32.28 14.99
N VAL A 564 -10.03 -31.25 14.20
CA VAL A 564 -11.31 -30.51 14.25
C VAL A 564 -12.10 -30.51 12.93
N PRO A 565 -12.29 -31.65 12.25
CA PRO A 565 -13.03 -31.70 10.99
C PRO A 565 -14.47 -31.19 11.12
N HIS A 566 -15.09 -31.35 12.29
CA HIS A 566 -16.46 -30.89 12.57
C HIS A 566 -16.64 -29.36 12.54
N LEU A 567 -15.54 -28.59 12.57
CA LEU A 567 -15.56 -27.13 12.42
C LEU A 567 -15.26 -26.68 10.98
N ASP A 568 -14.78 -27.58 10.13
CA ASP A 568 -14.45 -27.31 8.74
C ASP A 568 -15.71 -27.08 7.88
N THR A 569 -15.60 -26.24 6.85
CA THR A 569 -16.69 -25.90 5.93
C THR A 569 -17.32 -27.11 5.23
N ARG A 570 -16.56 -28.21 5.06
CA ARG A 570 -17.02 -29.48 4.47
C ARG A 570 -16.98 -30.66 5.43
N GLY A 571 -16.71 -30.43 6.72
CA GLY A 571 -16.66 -31.53 7.69
C GLY A 571 -15.45 -32.46 7.51
N LEU A 572 -14.40 -32.02 6.79
CA LEU A 572 -13.23 -32.83 6.44
C LEU A 572 -12.00 -32.41 7.25
N CYS A 573 -11.14 -33.39 7.54
CA CYS A 573 -9.80 -33.14 8.05
C CYS A 573 -8.97 -32.36 7.03
N CYS A 574 -8.14 -31.43 7.50
CA CYS A 574 -7.29 -30.57 6.69
C CYS A 574 -6.36 -31.36 5.76
N ILE A 575 -5.70 -32.41 6.27
CA ILE A 575 -4.79 -33.26 5.49
C ILE A 575 -5.55 -33.94 4.37
N SER A 576 -6.69 -34.57 4.68
CA SER A 576 -7.53 -35.26 3.68
C SER A 576 -8.06 -34.28 2.63
N LYS A 577 -8.48 -33.09 3.04
CA LYS A 577 -9.01 -32.05 2.15
C LYS A 577 -7.94 -31.51 1.20
N TRP A 578 -6.77 -31.16 1.72
CA TRP A 578 -5.68 -30.62 0.91
C TRP A 578 -5.01 -31.67 0.04
N LEU A 579 -4.72 -32.84 0.59
CA LEU A 579 -3.79 -33.78 -0.01
C LEU A 579 -4.45 -35.10 -0.42
N GLY A 580 -5.69 -35.37 -0.02
CA GLY A 580 -6.25 -36.73 -0.07
C GLY A 580 -5.64 -37.61 1.02
N GLU A 581 -5.69 -38.93 0.86
CA GLU A 581 -5.11 -39.86 1.82
C GLU A 581 -3.58 -39.68 1.93
N VAL A 582 -3.08 -39.61 3.17
CA VAL A 582 -1.66 -39.60 3.51
C VAL A 582 -1.43 -40.67 4.57
N GLU A 583 -0.83 -41.78 4.16
CA GLU A 583 -0.56 -42.93 5.01
C GLU A 583 0.59 -42.66 6.01
N VAL A 584 0.61 -43.40 7.12
CA VAL A 584 1.81 -43.51 7.96
C VAL A 584 2.95 -44.08 7.10
N GLY A 585 4.15 -43.55 7.29
CA GLY A 585 5.31 -43.79 6.44
C GLY A 585 5.47 -42.78 5.29
N ARG A 586 4.60 -41.76 5.22
CA ARG A 586 4.67 -40.69 4.21
C ARG A 586 4.82 -39.32 4.85
N VAL A 587 5.61 -38.48 4.21
CA VAL A 587 5.69 -37.04 4.49
C VAL A 587 5.34 -36.28 3.22
N VAL A 588 4.61 -35.19 3.34
CA VAL A 588 4.28 -34.32 2.20
C VAL A 588 4.75 -32.92 2.51
N ILE A 589 5.41 -32.26 1.55
CA ILE A 589 5.81 -30.87 1.66
C ILE A 589 5.00 -30.05 0.64
N VAL A 590 4.33 -29.02 1.14
CA VAL A 590 3.54 -28.06 0.36
C VAL A 590 4.21 -26.69 0.48
N ASN A 591 4.78 -26.21 -0.62
CA ASN A 591 5.30 -24.84 -0.71
C ASN A 591 4.16 -23.90 -1.07
N VAL A 592 3.96 -22.87 -0.25
CA VAL A 592 2.93 -21.85 -0.42
C VAL A 592 3.61 -20.49 -0.55
N ARG A 593 3.24 -19.76 -1.58
CA ARG A 593 3.77 -18.43 -1.92
C ARG A 593 3.29 -17.38 -0.92
N PRO A 594 3.93 -16.19 -0.87
CA PRO A 594 3.49 -15.12 0.00
C PRO A 594 2.03 -14.68 -0.23
N ASP A 595 1.55 -14.81 -1.47
CA ASP A 595 0.19 -14.48 -1.88
C ASP A 595 -0.85 -15.59 -1.60
N GLY A 596 -0.46 -16.68 -0.93
CA GLY A 596 -1.36 -17.77 -0.52
C GLY A 596 -1.62 -18.84 -1.61
N TYR A 597 -1.00 -18.71 -2.79
CA TYR A 597 -1.04 -19.74 -3.83
C TYR A 597 -0.06 -20.87 -3.54
N VAL A 598 -0.48 -22.10 -3.82
CA VAL A 598 0.40 -23.28 -3.76
C VAL A 598 1.39 -23.18 -4.91
N GLY A 599 2.68 -23.27 -4.60
CA GLY A 599 3.75 -23.25 -5.58
C GLY A 599 4.20 -24.65 -6.00
N SER A 600 4.26 -25.61 -5.09
CA SER A 600 4.59 -27.01 -5.42
C SER A 600 4.18 -27.95 -4.30
N ILE A 601 3.86 -29.20 -4.64
CA ILE A 601 3.58 -30.27 -3.68
C ILE A 601 4.48 -31.46 -4.01
N LYS A 602 5.14 -32.04 -3.00
CA LYS A 602 5.89 -33.29 -3.17
C LYS A 602 5.67 -34.25 -2.00
N ARG A 603 5.50 -35.53 -2.32
CA ARG A 603 5.28 -36.64 -1.37
C ARG A 603 6.53 -37.50 -1.30
N TRP A 604 6.82 -38.01 -0.11
CA TRP A 604 8.06 -38.66 0.27
C TRP A 604 7.78 -40.01 0.92
N ASP A 605 8.56 -41.03 0.58
CA ASP A 605 8.59 -42.31 1.30
C ASP A 605 9.66 -42.29 2.39
N VAL A 606 9.29 -42.38 3.66
CA VAL A 606 10.31 -42.29 4.75
C VAL A 606 11.21 -43.53 4.83
N VAL A 607 10.89 -44.61 4.12
CA VAL A 607 11.71 -45.83 4.08
C VAL A 607 12.84 -45.70 3.04
N GLY A 608 12.57 -45.04 1.91
CA GLY A 608 13.50 -44.95 0.78
C GLY A 608 14.11 -43.56 0.55
N GLU A 609 13.49 -42.50 1.08
CA GLU A 609 13.90 -41.12 0.86
C GLU A 609 14.26 -40.43 2.19
N THR A 610 15.24 -39.52 2.15
CA THR A 610 15.77 -38.85 3.33
C THR A 610 15.31 -37.40 3.43
N GLY A 611 15.28 -36.85 4.65
CA GLY A 611 15.03 -35.42 4.86
C GLY A 611 16.07 -34.51 4.18
N GLU A 612 17.31 -35.00 4.02
CA GLU A 612 18.34 -34.34 3.19
C GLU A 612 17.89 -34.14 1.74
N ALA A 613 17.35 -35.18 1.11
CA ALA A 613 16.86 -35.06 -0.24
C ALA A 613 15.72 -34.02 -0.31
N ALA A 614 14.93 -33.86 0.75
CA ALA A 614 13.86 -32.85 0.83
C ALA A 614 14.41 -31.44 0.95
N ALA A 615 15.43 -31.24 1.76
CA ALA A 615 16.16 -29.98 1.79
C ALA A 615 16.72 -29.62 0.41
N ARG A 616 17.34 -30.57 -0.31
CA ARG A 616 17.85 -30.35 -1.67
C ARG A 616 16.74 -30.00 -2.68
N TRP A 617 15.60 -30.69 -2.60
CA TRP A 617 14.46 -30.37 -3.46
C TRP A 617 13.91 -28.95 -3.20
N LEU A 618 13.88 -28.51 -1.93
CA LEU A 618 13.54 -27.13 -1.59
C LEU A 618 14.58 -26.15 -2.16
N ASP A 619 15.88 -26.43 -2.01
CA ASP A 619 16.96 -25.63 -2.57
C ASP A 619 16.81 -25.47 -4.10
N GLU A 620 16.50 -26.56 -4.82
CA GLU A 620 16.26 -26.56 -6.27
C GLU A 620 14.99 -25.78 -6.67
N TYR A 621 13.92 -25.93 -5.89
CA TYR A 621 12.67 -25.22 -6.15
C TYR A 621 12.87 -23.71 -6.02
N TYR A 622 13.30 -23.24 -4.86
CA TYR A 622 13.54 -21.81 -4.60
C TYR A 622 14.70 -21.25 -5.42
N GLY A 623 15.73 -22.06 -5.68
CA GLY A 623 16.89 -21.68 -6.50
C GLY A 623 16.56 -21.38 -7.96
N ALA A 624 15.40 -21.74 -8.48
CA ALA A 624 15.04 -21.40 -9.85
C ALA A 624 14.61 -19.93 -10.03
N PHE A 625 14.10 -19.28 -8.98
CA PHE A 625 13.54 -17.93 -9.06
C PHE A 625 14.06 -16.96 -7.99
N LEU A 626 14.73 -17.46 -6.95
CA LEU A 626 15.45 -16.64 -5.97
C LEU A 626 16.95 -16.71 -6.19
N GLU A 627 17.65 -15.69 -5.68
CA GLU A 627 19.10 -15.65 -5.64
C GLU A 627 19.59 -15.00 -4.35
N ALA A 628 20.70 -15.52 -3.84
CA ALA A 628 21.49 -14.86 -2.81
C ALA A 628 22.70 -14.29 -3.53
N LEU A 629 22.60 -13.06 -4.04
CA LEU A 629 23.77 -12.37 -4.59
C LEU A 629 24.84 -12.35 -3.50
N ARG A 630 26.04 -12.87 -3.80
CA ARG A 630 27.21 -12.50 -3.01
C ARG A 630 27.24 -10.99 -3.10
N GLN A 631 27.02 -10.30 -1.98
CA GLN A 631 27.41 -8.91 -1.93
C GLN A 631 28.88 -8.90 -2.32
N VAL A 632 29.18 -8.43 -3.53
CA VAL A 632 30.52 -7.99 -3.86
C VAL A 632 30.78 -6.95 -2.80
N ALA A 633 31.73 -7.24 -1.90
CA ALA A 633 32.14 -6.36 -0.84
C ALA A 633 32.35 -4.97 -1.45
N SER A 634 31.39 -4.07 -1.23
CA SER A 634 31.52 -2.67 -1.57
C SER A 634 32.37 -1.93 -0.54
N GLU A 635 32.99 -2.65 0.39
CA GLU A 635 34.29 -2.28 0.95
C GLU A 635 35.34 -3.04 0.14
N LEU A 636 35.99 -2.33 -0.79
CA LEU A 636 37.24 -2.77 -1.38
C LEU A 636 38.19 -3.14 -0.25
N ASN A 637 38.34 -4.45 -0.03
CA ASN A 637 39.37 -4.99 0.82
C ASN A 637 40.71 -4.60 0.16
N LEU A 638 41.38 -3.60 0.73
CA LEU A 638 42.65 -3.04 0.24
C LEU A 638 43.73 -4.12 0.02
N ASP A 639 43.57 -5.30 0.62
CA ASP A 639 44.48 -6.42 0.47
C ASP A 639 44.34 -7.20 -0.86
N GLU A 640 43.16 -7.24 -1.49
CA GLU A 640 43.00 -7.91 -2.80
C GLU A 640 43.42 -7.03 -3.98
N MET A 641 43.41 -5.70 -3.83
CA MET A 641 43.98 -4.78 -4.83
C MET A 641 45.52 -4.86 -4.89
N VAL A 642 46.18 -5.24 -3.79
CA VAL A 642 47.64 -5.38 -3.74
C VAL A 642 48.12 -6.65 -4.46
N LEU A 643 47.33 -7.74 -4.47
CA LEU A 643 47.69 -8.94 -5.24
C LEU A 643 47.55 -8.73 -6.76
N VAL A 644 46.55 -7.97 -7.21
CA VAL A 644 46.37 -7.69 -8.65
C VAL A 644 47.46 -6.74 -9.17
N TYR A 645 47.94 -5.79 -8.36
CA TYR A 645 49.05 -4.92 -8.72
C TYR A 645 50.42 -5.63 -8.76
N TYR A 646 50.67 -6.60 -7.87
CA TYR A 646 51.93 -7.36 -7.89
C TYR A 646 52.04 -8.37 -9.03
N THR A 647 50.91 -8.92 -9.49
CA THR A 647 50.91 -9.90 -10.60
C THR A 647 51.12 -9.20 -11.95
N TYR A 648 50.65 -7.96 -12.11
CA TYR A 648 50.82 -7.18 -13.34
C TYR A 648 52.24 -6.62 -13.52
N PHE A 649 52.92 -6.25 -12.41
CA PHE A 649 54.30 -5.73 -12.45
C PHE A 649 55.35 -6.84 -12.66
N SER A 650 55.09 -8.07 -12.21
CA SER A 650 56.03 -9.19 -12.40
C SER A 650 56.02 -9.74 -13.83
N CYS A 651 54.89 -9.63 -14.55
CA CYS A 651 54.76 -10.10 -15.93
C CYS A 651 55.40 -9.15 -16.96
N CYS A 652 55.43 -7.84 -16.68
CA CYS A 652 56.03 -6.84 -17.57
C CYS A 652 57.56 -6.72 -17.47
N HIS A 653 58.21 -7.41 -16.52
CA HIS A 653 59.67 -7.38 -16.37
C HIS A 653 60.39 -8.64 -16.86
N GLN A 654 59.67 -9.66 -17.32
CA GLN A 654 60.28 -10.87 -17.90
C GLN A 654 60.29 -10.90 -19.44
N THR A 655 59.66 -9.95 -20.12
CA THR A 655 59.59 -9.89 -21.60
C THR A 655 60.50 -8.82 -22.23
N ALA A 656 61.26 -8.05 -21.45
CA ALA A 656 62.21 -7.05 -21.94
C ALA A 656 63.69 -7.52 -21.99
N ALA A 657 63.93 -8.83 -21.82
CA ALA A 657 65.27 -9.42 -21.81
C ALA A 657 65.36 -10.64 -22.71
N GLN A 658 64.94 -10.55 -23.98
CA GLN A 658 65.34 -11.48 -25.03
C GLN A 658 64.96 -10.94 -26.42
N SER A 659 65.87 -11.18 -27.37
CA SER A 659 65.82 -10.87 -28.82
C SER A 659 66.29 -9.46 -29.24
N GLY A 660 67.57 -9.42 -29.61
CA GLY A 660 68.11 -8.44 -30.55
C GLY A 660 68.20 -9.02 -31.96
N ASN A 661 68.53 -8.11 -32.89
CA ASN A 661 69.04 -8.25 -34.25
C ASN A 661 68.11 -8.40 -35.48
N GLU A 662 68.18 -7.32 -36.28
CA GLU A 662 68.55 -7.24 -37.71
C GLU A 662 67.51 -7.47 -38.84
N ASP A 663 67.42 -6.40 -39.66
CA ASP A 663 67.40 -6.33 -41.13
C ASP A 663 66.11 -6.40 -41.99
N ASN A 664 65.65 -5.20 -42.37
CA ASN A 664 65.74 -4.59 -43.71
C ASN A 664 64.96 -5.19 -44.91
N LYS A 665 63.98 -4.43 -45.44
CA LYS A 665 63.74 -4.03 -46.88
C LYS A 665 62.28 -3.54 -47.06
N GLN A 666 62.00 -2.26 -47.35
CA GLN A 666 62.05 -1.51 -48.64
C GLN A 666 60.74 -1.58 -49.47
N LEU A 667 60.39 -0.43 -50.08
CA LEU A 667 59.39 -0.13 -51.14
C LEU A 667 58.04 0.43 -50.65
N THR A 668 57.41 1.49 -51.19
CA THR A 668 57.69 2.71 -51.99
C THR A 668 56.30 3.27 -52.39
N GLU A 669 56.10 4.60 -52.35
CA GLU A 669 55.25 5.48 -53.22
C GLU A 669 53.76 5.09 -53.50
N GLU A 670 52.73 5.94 -53.59
CA GLU A 670 52.58 7.31 -54.12
C GLU A 670 51.15 7.85 -53.76
N ALA A 671 50.93 9.17 -53.81
CA ALA A 671 49.67 9.92 -53.54
C ALA A 671 48.72 9.98 -54.79
N PRO A 672 47.64 10.82 -54.95
CA PRO A 672 47.01 11.85 -54.08
C PRO A 672 45.44 12.03 -54.10
N TYR A 673 44.93 12.81 -53.13
CA TYR A 673 43.80 13.78 -53.05
C TYR A 673 42.45 13.68 -53.86
N SER A 674 41.33 13.50 -53.11
CA SER A 674 40.00 14.23 -53.04
C SER A 674 39.06 14.42 -54.27
N PRO A 675 37.73 14.77 -54.18
CA PRO A 675 36.80 14.98 -53.04
C PRO A 675 35.35 14.37 -53.15
N ASN A 676 34.61 14.40 -52.01
CA ASN A 676 33.13 14.47 -51.82
C ASN A 676 32.19 13.31 -52.27
N VAL A 677 31.36 12.80 -51.34
CA VAL A 677 29.86 12.79 -51.35
C VAL A 677 29.27 11.86 -50.25
N LYS A 678 28.13 12.31 -49.68
CA LYS A 678 27.21 11.74 -48.68
C LYS A 678 26.76 10.27 -48.86
N ARG A 679 26.58 9.53 -47.75
CA ARG A 679 25.35 8.78 -47.28
C ARG A 679 25.71 7.81 -46.11
N ARG A 680 25.02 7.89 -44.96
CA ARG A 680 23.89 7.07 -44.44
C ARG A 680 24.21 5.58 -44.17
N HIS A 681 24.00 5.18 -42.89
CA HIS A 681 23.71 3.86 -42.29
C HIS A 681 24.52 2.65 -42.79
N GLU A 682 25.03 1.74 -41.94
CA GLU A 682 24.30 0.82 -41.07
C GLU A 682 25.30 -0.21 -40.47
N LEU A 683 24.82 -1.13 -39.61
CA LEU A 683 25.46 -2.38 -39.12
C LEU A 683 26.44 -2.25 -37.94
N SER A 684 26.47 -3.10 -36.92
CA SER A 684 25.63 -4.25 -36.49
C SER A 684 26.31 -4.79 -35.22
N SER A 685 25.60 -4.91 -34.09
CA SER A 685 26.15 -5.56 -32.90
C SER A 685 25.80 -7.05 -32.93
N VAL A 686 26.83 -7.88 -33.09
CA VAL A 686 26.77 -9.34 -32.93
C VAL A 686 26.74 -9.66 -31.43
N VAL A 687 25.73 -10.41 -31.02
CA VAL A 687 25.51 -10.94 -29.67
C VAL A 687 26.31 -12.24 -29.51
N ILE A 688 27.10 -12.37 -28.44
CA ILE A 688 27.73 -13.64 -28.05
C ILE A 688 27.05 -14.14 -26.76
N SER A 689 26.52 -15.36 -26.84
CA SER A 689 25.81 -16.10 -25.79
C SER A 689 26.77 -16.99 -24.98
N PRO A 690 26.55 -17.21 -23.66
CA PRO A 690 27.49 -17.94 -22.81
C PRO A 690 27.11 -19.43 -22.68
N LYS A 691 27.67 -20.30 -23.54
CA LYS A 691 27.83 -21.75 -23.24
C LYS A 691 28.98 -22.38 -24.04
N THR A 692 30.18 -22.51 -23.46
CA THR A 692 31.12 -23.65 -23.69
C THR A 692 32.30 -23.61 -22.67
N PRO A 693 32.89 -24.77 -22.29
CA PRO A 693 33.68 -24.95 -21.06
C PRO A 693 35.19 -24.69 -21.18
N LEU A 694 35.89 -24.72 -20.03
CA LEU A 694 37.33 -24.53 -19.84
C LEU A 694 38.19 -25.34 -20.84
N THR A 695 38.61 -24.71 -21.95
CA THR A 695 39.82 -25.04 -22.72
C THR A 695 40.02 -23.98 -23.83
N ALA A 696 40.20 -22.72 -23.45
CA ALA A 696 40.59 -21.65 -24.38
C ALA A 696 41.21 -20.46 -23.63
N GLN A 697 42.32 -20.69 -22.92
CA GLN A 697 43.04 -19.63 -22.22
C GLN A 697 44.42 -19.31 -22.84
N ASN A 698 44.69 -19.76 -24.07
CA ASN A 698 45.96 -19.53 -24.78
C ASN A 698 45.79 -18.97 -26.21
N ALA A 699 44.77 -18.15 -26.47
CA ALA A 699 44.57 -17.59 -27.83
C ALA A 699 44.00 -16.17 -27.88
N VAL A 700 44.24 -15.34 -26.86
CA VAL A 700 43.90 -13.89 -26.89
C VAL A 700 45.08 -13.08 -26.35
N CYS A 701 46.28 -13.32 -26.90
CA CYS A 701 47.50 -12.55 -26.63
C CYS A 701 48.23 -12.13 -27.92
N SER A 702 47.53 -12.00 -29.05
CA SER A 702 48.17 -11.65 -30.33
C SER A 702 47.44 -10.60 -31.18
N GLU A 703 46.55 -9.78 -30.62
CA GLU A 703 45.77 -8.83 -31.44
C GLU A 703 45.59 -7.42 -30.86
N LEU A 704 46.55 -6.92 -30.07
CA LEU A 704 46.56 -5.51 -29.63
C LEU A 704 47.93 -4.82 -29.69
N THR A 705 48.85 -5.31 -30.52
CA THR A 705 50.12 -4.63 -30.84
C THR A 705 50.22 -4.32 -32.33
N SER A 706 49.45 -3.34 -32.80
CA SER A 706 49.83 -2.54 -33.98
C SER A 706 48.93 -1.31 -34.13
N LYS A 707 49.44 -0.13 -33.72
CA LYS A 707 49.23 1.15 -34.43
C LYS A 707 50.16 2.22 -33.86
N ASP A 708 50.79 2.91 -34.80
CA ASP A 708 51.91 3.84 -34.71
C ASP A 708 51.69 5.08 -33.82
N PRO A 709 52.74 5.64 -33.19
CA PRO A 709 52.72 6.90 -32.43
C PRO A 709 53.27 8.07 -33.26
N GLY A 710 52.54 9.19 -33.35
CA GLY A 710 53.09 10.40 -33.97
C GLY A 710 52.23 11.65 -33.85
N THR A 711 52.80 12.70 -33.25
CA THR A 711 52.37 14.13 -33.19
C THR A 711 51.11 14.39 -32.36
N VAL A 712 51.05 15.25 -31.31
CA VAL A 712 51.59 16.60 -31.05
C VAL A 712 51.61 16.84 -29.48
N PRO A 713 52.02 18.01 -28.92
CA PRO A 713 53.34 18.30 -28.34
C PRO A 713 53.36 18.55 -26.80
N TRP A 714 54.59 18.67 -26.32
CA TRP A 714 55.08 18.96 -24.96
C TRP A 714 54.68 20.31 -24.35
N ALA A 715 54.39 20.30 -23.04
CA ALA A 715 54.65 21.34 -22.01
C ALA A 715 53.75 21.01 -20.78
N TYR A 716 54.17 20.83 -19.53
CA TYR A 716 55.39 21.04 -18.77
C TYR A 716 55.36 19.99 -17.63
N LEU A 717 56.29 19.05 -17.60
CA LEU A 717 56.62 18.24 -16.42
C LEU A 717 57.79 18.93 -15.72
N GLY A 718 57.57 19.43 -14.51
CA GLY A 718 58.63 19.73 -13.57
C GLY A 718 58.78 18.57 -12.58
N GLN A 719 59.87 17.82 -12.68
CA GLN A 719 60.43 16.98 -11.61
C GLN A 719 61.53 17.80 -10.86
N PRO A 720 62.31 17.23 -9.91
CA PRO A 720 61.95 16.73 -8.57
C PRO A 720 62.90 17.26 -7.46
N ALA A 721 62.47 17.25 -6.20
CA ALA A 721 63.30 17.15 -4.97
C ALA A 721 62.33 17.21 -3.77
N LEU A 722 62.14 16.19 -2.91
CA LEU A 722 63.11 15.60 -1.98
C LEU A 722 63.97 16.63 -1.24
N THR A 723 63.35 17.33 -0.30
CA THR A 723 63.85 17.46 1.09
C THR A 723 62.76 18.19 1.88
N TYR A 724 62.21 17.58 2.94
CA TYR A 724 62.28 18.13 4.28
C TYR A 724 61.71 17.10 5.29
N TRP A 725 62.63 16.44 6.01
CA TRP A 725 62.55 15.98 7.41
C TRP A 725 61.57 14.87 7.86
N ILE A 726 62.16 13.68 8.11
CA ILE A 726 61.86 12.75 9.23
C ILE A 726 62.44 13.42 10.51
N PRO A 727 61.86 13.39 11.74
CA PRO A 727 61.20 12.25 12.41
C PRO A 727 59.93 12.57 13.23
N TYR A 728 59.10 11.55 13.50
CA TYR A 728 58.77 11.06 14.86
C TYR A 728 57.54 10.15 14.78
N LEU A 729 57.85 8.86 14.65
CA LEU A 729 56.96 7.73 14.87
C LEU A 729 57.26 7.26 16.31
N GLU A 730 56.84 8.02 17.32
CA GLU A 730 56.78 7.57 18.72
C GLU A 730 55.70 8.36 19.46
N GLY A 731 54.67 7.65 19.91
CA GLY A 731 53.60 8.19 20.72
C GLY A 731 52.28 7.54 20.35
N TRP A 732 51.74 6.75 21.27
CA TRP A 732 50.40 6.15 21.24
C TRP A 732 50.25 4.73 20.70
N LEU A 733 51.20 3.83 20.98
CA LEU A 733 50.91 2.41 21.24
C LEU A 733 51.88 1.81 22.28
N TRP A 734 51.98 2.48 23.43
CA TRP A 734 52.54 1.93 24.66
C TRP A 734 51.63 2.29 25.82
N ASN A 735 50.54 1.53 25.97
CA ASN A 735 50.00 1.16 27.27
C ASN A 735 48.84 0.17 27.09
N ILE A 736 48.98 -0.96 27.81
CA ILE A 736 47.93 -1.92 28.18
C ILE A 736 47.69 -3.07 27.19
N ARG A 737 48.55 -4.10 27.30
CA ARG A 737 48.15 -5.44 27.76
C ARG A 737 49.26 -5.89 28.73
N PRO A 738 48.97 -6.42 29.94
CA PRO A 738 48.07 -7.57 30.13
C PRO A 738 47.27 -7.57 31.44
N LEU A 739 46.16 -8.32 31.51
CA LEU A 739 45.81 -9.22 32.62
C LEU A 739 44.51 -9.95 32.32
N ILE A 740 44.66 -11.19 31.85
CA ILE A 740 43.70 -12.27 32.04
C ILE A 740 43.81 -12.68 33.50
N MET A 741 42.74 -12.54 34.29
CA MET A 741 42.23 -13.53 35.25
C MET A 741 41.37 -12.87 36.36
N LYS A 742 40.16 -13.43 36.51
CA LYS A 742 39.45 -13.76 37.75
C LYS A 742 38.39 -12.79 38.34
N TRP A 743 37.13 -13.28 38.24
CA TRP A 743 36.00 -13.29 39.22
C TRP A 743 34.98 -12.13 39.19
N PRO A 744 33.71 -12.38 39.59
CA PRO A 744 32.77 -13.40 39.09
C PRO A 744 31.37 -12.80 38.73
N LEU A 745 30.50 -13.62 38.13
CA LEU A 745 29.06 -13.33 38.00
C LEU A 745 28.44 -13.02 39.35
N SER A 746 27.88 -11.82 39.52
CA SER A 746 26.57 -11.53 40.17
C SER A 746 26.45 -10.04 40.48
N VAL A 747 25.62 -9.32 39.73
CA VAL A 747 24.50 -8.48 40.20
C VAL A 747 23.70 -8.10 38.95
N ALA A 748 22.57 -8.76 38.79
CA ALA A 748 21.48 -8.29 37.95
C ALA A 748 20.70 -7.21 38.73
N GLY A 749 20.16 -6.23 38.01
CA GLY A 749 19.06 -5.40 38.49
C GLY A 749 19.43 -3.95 38.80
N LEU A 750 18.65 -3.04 38.21
CA LEU A 750 18.63 -1.57 38.36
C LEU A 750 19.74 -0.80 37.63
N LEU A 751 19.53 -0.51 36.34
CA LEU A 751 19.82 0.79 35.70
C LEU A 751 19.23 0.83 34.27
N SER A 752 17.95 0.46 34.15
CA SER A 752 17.17 0.63 32.91
C SER A 752 15.78 1.12 33.27
N LEU A 753 15.70 2.36 33.74
CA LEU A 753 14.46 3.12 33.89
C LEU A 753 14.83 4.61 33.93
N LEU A 754 14.12 5.41 33.12
CA LEU A 754 14.24 6.85 32.88
C LEU A 754 15.12 7.28 31.69
N ALA A 755 14.73 6.84 30.50
CA ALA A 755 14.62 7.75 29.36
C ALA A 755 13.14 7.78 28.96
N LEU A 756 12.35 8.57 29.69
CA LEU A 756 11.05 9.05 29.22
C LEU A 756 11.36 9.94 28.01
N VAL A 757 11.13 9.43 26.81
CA VAL A 757 10.94 10.29 25.65
C VAL A 757 9.64 11.04 25.94
N SER A 758 9.75 12.29 26.38
CA SER A 758 8.62 13.21 26.32
C SER A 758 8.30 13.39 24.84
N ALA A 759 7.07 13.10 24.43
CA ALA A 759 6.58 13.55 23.15
C ALA A 759 6.75 15.07 23.12
N GLN A 760 7.62 15.56 22.26
CA GLN A 760 7.86 17.01 22.15
C GLN A 760 6.58 17.61 21.55
N SER A 761 5.94 18.54 22.24
CA SER A 761 4.76 19.25 21.71
C SER A 761 5.15 20.12 20.53
N ASP A 762 4.26 20.20 19.54
CA ASP A 762 4.40 21.07 18.36
C ASP A 762 4.19 22.55 18.70
N SER A 763 3.71 22.86 19.91
CA SER A 763 3.37 24.22 20.32
C SER A 763 4.46 24.88 21.17
N VAL A 764 4.55 26.20 21.06
CA VAL A 764 5.57 27.03 21.71
C VAL A 764 4.92 28.22 22.43
N SER A 765 5.53 28.65 23.54
CA SER A 765 5.00 29.77 24.32
C SER A 765 5.29 31.11 23.64
N VAL A 766 4.27 31.93 23.44
CA VAL A 766 4.35 33.23 22.75
C VAL A 766 3.58 34.29 23.52
N VAL A 767 4.18 35.47 23.70
CA VAL A 767 3.48 36.65 24.26
C VAL A 767 2.92 37.49 23.12
N ASP A 768 1.60 37.66 23.09
CA ASP A 768 0.94 38.54 22.13
C ASP A 768 1.13 40.01 22.54
N ALA A 769 1.72 40.80 21.65
CA ALA A 769 2.10 42.19 21.93
C ALA A 769 0.90 43.13 22.13
N ASP A 770 -0.26 42.83 21.51
CA ASP A 770 -1.43 43.70 21.54
C ASP A 770 -2.24 43.57 22.84
N THR A 771 -2.25 42.36 23.39
CA THR A 771 -3.05 41.96 24.55
C THR A 771 -2.24 41.71 25.82
N GLY A 772 -0.92 41.48 25.67
CA GLY A 772 -0.04 41.09 26.77
C GLY A 772 -0.29 39.67 27.31
N ILE A 773 -1.05 38.86 26.58
CA ILE A 773 -1.40 37.48 26.97
C ILE A 773 -0.28 36.54 26.53
N THR A 774 0.13 35.65 27.44
CA THR A 774 1.02 34.54 27.09
C THR A 774 0.17 33.37 26.64
N PHE A 775 0.32 32.98 25.38
CA PHE A 775 -0.33 31.84 24.77
C PHE A 775 0.64 30.69 24.61
N GLN A 776 0.11 29.47 24.58
CA GLN A 776 0.74 28.39 23.87
C GLN A 776 0.28 28.42 22.40
N SER A 777 1.22 28.39 21.45
CA SER A 777 1.00 28.75 20.04
C SER A 777 1.47 27.64 19.11
N PHE A 778 0.69 27.37 18.06
CA PHE A 778 1.07 26.51 16.95
C PHE A 778 0.76 27.25 15.64
N THR A 779 1.65 27.15 14.65
CA THR A 779 1.46 27.74 13.31
C THR A 779 1.68 26.65 12.27
N ASN A 780 0.73 26.50 11.37
CA ASN A 780 0.82 25.50 10.29
C ASN A 780 1.58 26.05 9.06
N ASP A 781 1.69 25.20 8.04
CA ASP A 781 2.38 25.46 6.79
C ASP A 781 1.70 26.52 5.89
N GLN A 782 0.44 26.87 6.16
CA GLN A 782 -0.32 27.94 5.48
C GLN A 782 -0.39 29.24 6.28
N ASP A 783 0.53 29.42 7.24
CA ASP A 783 0.60 30.62 8.10
C ASP A 783 -0.67 30.84 8.95
N VAL A 784 -1.44 29.77 9.20
CA VAL A 784 -2.55 29.81 10.15
C VAL A 784 -2.05 29.46 11.54
N THR A 785 -2.23 30.38 12.48
CA THR A 785 -1.77 30.29 13.85
C THR A 785 -2.93 30.07 14.82
N TYR A 786 -2.84 29.03 15.65
CA TYR A 786 -3.77 28.68 16.70
C TYR A 786 -3.10 28.84 18.07
N ARG A 787 -3.75 29.56 18.98
CA ARG A 787 -3.22 29.93 20.28
C ARG A 787 -4.25 29.71 21.38
N VAL A 788 -3.83 29.13 22.51
CA VAL A 788 -4.66 28.97 23.72
C VAL A 788 -3.94 29.48 24.98
N ALA A 789 -4.72 30.06 25.89
CA ALA A 789 -4.33 30.34 27.27
C ALA A 789 -5.45 29.85 28.20
N LEU A 790 -5.07 29.21 29.30
CA LEU A 790 -5.96 28.53 30.24
C LEU A 790 -5.84 29.10 31.67
N PRO A 791 -6.89 29.00 32.50
CA PRO A 791 -6.76 29.29 33.93
C PRO A 791 -5.87 28.24 34.61
N ALA A 792 -5.18 28.64 35.68
CA ALA A 792 -4.24 27.77 36.39
C ALA A 792 -4.86 26.46 36.93
N ASN A 793 -6.16 26.46 37.22
CA ASN A 793 -6.92 25.32 37.73
C ASN A 793 -7.61 24.49 36.64
N ALA A 794 -7.29 24.68 35.36
CA ALA A 794 -7.84 23.86 34.27
C ALA A 794 -7.40 22.39 34.41
N THR A 795 -8.37 21.48 34.55
CA THR A 795 -8.21 20.02 34.61
C THR A 795 -9.41 19.34 33.94
N ALA A 796 -9.33 18.03 33.66
CA ALA A 796 -10.43 17.27 33.05
C ALA A 796 -11.68 17.13 33.94
N ASP A 797 -11.62 17.50 35.24
CA ASP A 797 -12.69 17.23 36.22
C ASP A 797 -13.81 18.29 36.22
N ALA A 798 -13.57 19.46 35.60
CA ALA A 798 -14.52 20.57 35.61
C ALA A 798 -14.41 21.41 34.35
N ALA A 799 -15.55 21.91 33.85
CA ALA A 799 -15.55 22.85 32.74
C ALA A 799 -14.83 24.16 33.11
N TYR A 800 -14.06 24.69 32.17
CA TYR A 800 -13.33 25.95 32.32
C TYR A 800 -13.37 26.78 31.03
N ASP A 801 -13.18 28.08 31.18
CA ASP A 801 -13.09 29.01 30.05
C ASP A 801 -11.69 28.99 29.42
N VAL A 802 -11.62 29.24 28.12
CA VAL A 802 -10.37 29.29 27.35
C VAL A 802 -10.26 30.63 26.65
N ILE A 803 -9.08 31.26 26.66
CA ILE A 803 -8.80 32.35 25.72
C ILE A 803 -8.18 31.71 24.48
N LEU A 804 -8.84 31.85 23.34
CA LEU A 804 -8.33 31.40 22.05
C LEU A 804 -7.93 32.58 21.18
N GLN A 805 -6.90 32.38 20.36
CA GLN A 805 -6.55 33.30 19.28
C GLN A 805 -6.29 32.52 17.99
N VAL A 806 -6.92 32.96 16.90
CA VAL A 806 -6.75 32.43 15.56
C VAL A 806 -6.25 33.56 14.67
N VAL A 807 -5.10 33.38 14.01
CA VAL A 807 -4.53 34.30 13.03
C VAL A 807 -4.44 33.56 11.71
N ALA A 808 -5.00 34.09 10.63
CA ALA A 808 -5.04 33.41 9.34
C ALA A 808 -4.92 34.39 8.18
N PRO A 809 -4.35 33.99 7.03
CA PRO A 809 -4.30 34.83 5.85
C PRO A 809 -5.69 35.22 5.35
N VAL A 810 -5.88 36.47 4.91
CA VAL A 810 -7.15 36.93 4.30
C VAL A 810 -7.48 36.25 2.96
N THR A 811 -6.53 35.50 2.40
CA THR A 811 -6.74 34.66 1.22
C THR A 811 -7.55 33.40 1.51
N LEU A 812 -7.70 33.03 2.79
CA LEU A 812 -8.56 31.91 3.20
C LEU A 812 -9.99 32.40 3.39
N GLY A 813 -10.93 31.68 2.78
CA GLY A 813 -12.36 31.94 2.90
C GLY A 813 -12.92 31.63 4.28
N TRP A 814 -12.36 30.62 4.97
CA TRP A 814 -12.59 30.34 6.39
C TRP A 814 -11.53 29.38 6.94
N VAL A 815 -11.34 29.42 8.26
CA VAL A 815 -10.50 28.50 9.03
C VAL A 815 -11.30 27.88 10.18
N GLY A 816 -11.04 26.61 10.49
CA GLY A 816 -11.76 25.81 11.46
C GLY A 816 -10.80 25.14 12.44
N TRP A 817 -11.24 24.98 13.68
CA TRP A 817 -10.51 24.34 14.77
C TRP A 817 -11.44 23.37 15.51
N ALA A 818 -11.09 22.09 15.55
CA ALA A 818 -11.78 21.08 16.34
C ALA A 818 -11.11 20.84 17.70
N TRP A 819 -11.88 21.04 18.78
CA TRP A 819 -11.36 21.03 20.15
C TRP A 819 -10.96 19.64 20.66
N GLY A 820 -11.56 18.56 20.17
CA GLY A 820 -11.16 17.19 20.55
C GLY A 820 -10.43 16.42 19.46
N GLY A 821 -9.83 17.12 18.49
CA GLY A 821 -8.94 16.48 17.51
C GLY A 821 -9.64 15.74 16.37
N ALA A 822 -10.97 15.70 16.33
CA ALA A 822 -11.74 15.16 15.22
C ALA A 822 -12.91 16.07 14.86
N MET A 823 -13.42 16.00 13.63
CA MET A 823 -14.51 16.86 13.17
C MET A 823 -15.87 16.49 13.80
N THR A 824 -16.16 15.19 13.89
CA THR A 824 -17.46 14.70 14.37
C THR A 824 -17.47 14.61 15.90
N TYR A 825 -18.61 14.93 16.51
CA TYR A 825 -18.87 14.90 17.95
C TYR A 825 -17.91 15.77 18.78
N ASN A 826 -17.33 16.78 18.17
CA ASN A 826 -16.45 17.74 18.82
C ASN A 826 -16.92 19.18 18.54
N PRO A 827 -16.79 20.10 19.51
CA PRO A 827 -16.96 21.52 19.25
C PRO A 827 -15.96 21.99 18.21
N LEU A 828 -16.43 22.81 17.30
CA LEU A 828 -15.66 23.42 16.23
C LEU A 828 -15.76 24.95 16.35
N THR A 829 -14.62 25.62 16.35
CA THR A 829 -14.53 27.06 16.15
C THR A 829 -14.21 27.33 14.69
N VAL A 830 -15.12 27.96 13.96
CA VAL A 830 -14.89 28.38 12.57
C VAL A 830 -14.81 29.91 12.51
N VAL A 831 -13.84 30.46 11.79
CA VAL A 831 -13.52 31.89 11.77
C VAL A 831 -13.21 32.34 10.33
N TRP A 832 -13.66 33.53 9.96
CA TRP A 832 -13.35 34.15 8.67
C TRP A 832 -13.37 35.67 8.75
N ALA A 833 -12.76 36.32 7.75
CA ALA A 833 -12.81 37.76 7.58
C ALA A 833 -14.12 38.21 6.91
N ASN A 834 -14.65 39.36 7.33
CA ASN A 834 -15.78 40.03 6.71
C ASN A 834 -15.48 41.54 6.61
N GLY A 835 -14.78 41.94 5.55
CA GLY A 835 -14.29 43.31 5.42
C GLY A 835 -13.23 43.61 6.49
N GLU A 836 -13.45 44.65 7.29
CA GLU A 836 -12.56 45.02 8.41
C GLU A 836 -12.90 44.27 9.72
N ASP A 837 -13.98 43.47 9.73
CA ASP A 837 -14.42 42.69 10.88
C ASP A 837 -14.03 41.21 10.76
N VAL A 838 -14.00 40.50 11.89
CA VAL A 838 -13.82 39.04 11.96
C VAL A 838 -15.10 38.39 12.47
N VAL A 839 -15.58 37.37 11.76
CA VAL A 839 -16.76 36.60 12.15
C VAL A 839 -16.31 35.23 12.64
N TYR A 840 -16.96 34.75 13.70
CA TYR A 840 -16.77 33.42 14.25
C TYR A 840 -18.09 32.65 14.26
N SER A 841 -17.98 31.33 14.27
CA SER A 841 -19.09 30.40 14.25
C SER A 841 -18.78 29.22 15.15
N SER A 842 -19.70 28.91 16.06
CA SER A 842 -19.63 27.75 16.93
C SER A 842 -20.38 26.60 16.27
N ARG A 843 -19.68 25.51 15.96
CA ARG A 843 -20.26 24.40 15.21
C ARG A 843 -20.02 23.06 15.89
N GLN A 844 -20.84 22.08 15.59
CA GLN A 844 -20.58 20.68 15.91
C GLN A 844 -21.10 19.83 14.76
N ALA A 845 -20.26 18.93 14.25
CA ALA A 845 -20.69 17.96 13.26
C ALA A 845 -21.13 16.69 13.99
N LEU A 846 -22.30 16.12 13.68
CA LEU A 846 -22.68 14.78 14.16
C LEU A 846 -22.45 13.70 13.09
N GLY A 847 -21.79 14.09 11.98
CA GLY A 847 -21.50 13.26 10.81
C GLY A 847 -20.82 14.08 9.73
N TYR A 848 -20.56 13.50 8.56
CA TYR A 848 -19.89 14.16 7.44
C TYR A 848 -20.88 14.97 6.58
N TYR A 849 -21.48 15.99 7.18
CA TYR A 849 -22.34 16.98 6.54
C TYR A 849 -22.08 18.36 7.15
N THR A 850 -22.64 19.42 6.57
CA THR A 850 -22.42 20.79 7.05
C THR A 850 -22.70 20.90 8.56
N PRO A 851 -21.70 21.27 9.38
CA PRO A 851 -21.85 21.30 10.83
C PRO A 851 -22.99 22.21 11.28
N ILE A 852 -23.79 21.73 12.23
CA ILE A 852 -24.87 22.50 12.85
C ILE A 852 -24.31 23.47 13.90
N GLN A 853 -25.11 24.44 14.32
CA GLN A 853 -24.72 25.35 15.41
C GLN A 853 -24.52 24.60 16.72
N TYR A 854 -23.44 24.91 17.42
CA TYR A 854 -23.15 24.39 18.75
C TYR A 854 -23.40 25.49 19.80
N GLU A 855 -24.56 25.41 20.47
CA GLU A 855 -25.04 26.49 21.35
C GLU A 855 -24.38 26.55 22.74
N ASP A 856 -23.74 25.46 23.16
CA ASP A 856 -23.10 25.38 24.48
C ASP A 856 -21.81 26.20 24.57
N ALA A 857 -21.15 26.46 23.43
CA ALA A 857 -19.96 27.32 23.38
C ALA A 857 -20.32 28.79 23.09
N LYS A 858 -19.87 29.69 23.97
CA LYS A 858 -20.12 31.14 23.91
C LYS A 858 -18.82 31.93 23.86
N TYR A 859 -18.71 32.81 22.88
CA TYR A 859 -17.51 33.61 22.63
C TYR A 859 -17.74 35.06 23.04
N THR A 860 -16.76 35.62 23.76
CA THR A 860 -16.65 37.04 24.08
C THR A 860 -15.38 37.58 23.43
N VAL A 861 -15.54 38.41 22.39
CA VAL A 861 -14.42 39.03 21.68
C VAL A 861 -13.60 39.90 22.63
N LEU A 862 -12.29 39.73 22.63
CA LEU A 862 -11.33 40.50 23.40
C LEU A 862 -10.58 41.50 22.50
N LYS A 863 -9.90 42.46 23.14
CA LYS A 863 -8.93 43.33 22.48
C LYS A 863 -7.93 42.48 21.66
N GLY A 864 -7.50 43.00 20.51
CA GLY A 864 -6.58 42.29 19.61
C GLY A 864 -7.26 41.60 18.42
N THR A 865 -8.58 41.61 18.32
CA THR A 865 -9.27 41.17 17.09
C THR A 865 -9.13 42.25 16.01
N SER A 866 -8.68 41.87 14.81
CA SER A 866 -8.38 42.81 13.72
C SER A 866 -8.31 42.13 12.36
N VAL A 867 -8.59 42.86 11.28
CA VAL A 867 -8.23 42.47 9.91
C VAL A 867 -7.22 43.48 9.36
N ASN A 868 -6.14 43.00 8.74
CA ASN A 868 -5.19 43.82 7.99
C ASN A 868 -5.08 43.33 6.54
N GLU A 869 -4.19 43.92 5.74
CA GLU A 869 -4.04 43.60 4.31
C GLU A 869 -3.69 42.12 4.02
N THR A 870 -3.09 41.42 4.99
CA THR A 870 -2.58 40.05 4.79
C THR A 870 -3.27 39.02 5.67
N HIS A 871 -3.74 39.40 6.86
CA HIS A 871 -4.24 38.48 7.88
C HIS A 871 -5.47 39.03 8.60
N PHE A 872 -6.35 38.12 8.99
CA PHE A 872 -7.36 38.35 10.03
C PHE A 872 -6.96 37.65 11.33
N LYS A 873 -7.30 38.27 12.45
CA LYS A 873 -6.99 37.80 13.80
C LYS A 873 -8.25 37.87 14.66
N LEU A 874 -8.68 36.74 15.21
CA LEU A 874 -9.69 36.66 16.27
C LEU A 874 -9.00 36.40 17.60
N THR A 875 -9.29 37.21 18.63
CA THR A 875 -8.95 36.91 20.02
C THR A 875 -10.22 36.91 20.85
N ALA A 876 -10.57 35.79 21.48
CA ALA A 876 -11.83 35.65 22.21
C ALA A 876 -11.70 34.78 23.47
N LEU A 877 -12.48 35.12 24.49
CA LEU A 877 -12.79 34.22 25.60
C LEU A 877 -13.92 33.29 25.17
N CYS A 878 -13.71 31.99 25.23
CA CYS A 878 -14.70 30.98 24.93
C CYS A 878 -15.06 30.18 26.19
N ALA A 879 -16.33 30.21 26.55
CA ALA A 879 -16.93 29.36 27.58
C ALA A 879 -17.62 28.18 26.89
N GLY A 880 -17.30 26.94 27.24
CA GLY A 880 -17.97 25.74 26.69
C GLY A 880 -17.33 25.11 25.45
N CYS A 881 -16.17 25.56 24.99
CA CYS A 881 -15.42 24.85 23.93
C CYS A 881 -14.53 23.72 24.45
N ALA A 882 -14.11 23.78 25.71
CA ALA A 882 -13.28 22.75 26.33
C ALA A 882 -14.06 21.58 26.94
N SER A 883 -15.40 21.62 26.89
CA SER A 883 -16.29 20.59 27.45
C SER A 883 -17.50 20.34 26.55
N TRP A 884 -17.81 19.08 26.23
CA TRP A 884 -18.93 18.69 25.36
C TRP A 884 -19.41 17.26 25.64
N LEU A 885 -20.42 16.78 24.90
CA LEU A 885 -20.83 15.37 24.92
C LEU A 885 -20.19 14.62 23.74
N ASP A 886 -19.54 13.50 24.03
CA ASP A 886 -18.94 12.63 23.01
C ASP A 886 -19.99 11.86 22.18
N PHE A 887 -19.54 10.97 21.31
CA PHE A 887 -20.39 10.13 20.47
C PHE A 887 -21.42 9.29 21.27
N GLU A 888 -21.04 8.84 22.46
CA GLU A 888 -21.88 8.00 23.32
C GLU A 888 -22.78 8.84 24.24
N GLY A 889 -22.64 10.18 24.20
CA GLY A 889 -23.35 11.11 25.05
C GLY A 889 -22.71 11.30 26.42
N ASN A 890 -21.46 10.88 26.62
CA ASN A 890 -20.74 11.08 27.88
C ASN A 890 -20.11 12.48 27.93
N PRO A 891 -20.16 13.18 29.08
CA PRO A 891 -19.44 14.43 29.27
C PRO A 891 -17.92 14.25 29.11
N THR A 892 -17.33 14.99 28.18
CA THR A 892 -15.89 15.06 27.91
C THR A 892 -15.40 16.47 28.22
N THR A 893 -14.25 16.59 28.89
CA THR A 893 -13.57 17.86 29.13
C THR A 893 -12.08 17.70 28.86
N LEU A 894 -11.46 18.68 28.20
CA LEU A 894 -10.02 18.67 27.91
C LEU A 894 -9.21 18.69 29.21
N ASP A 895 -8.18 17.83 29.30
CA ASP A 895 -7.24 17.88 30.40
C ASP A 895 -6.27 19.07 30.24
N GLY A 896 -6.56 20.17 30.93
CA GLY A 896 -5.72 21.36 30.93
C GLY A 896 -4.32 21.17 31.51
N ALA A 897 -4.02 20.04 32.16
CA ALA A 897 -2.70 19.71 32.66
C ALA A 897 -1.85 18.88 31.68
N GLY A 898 -2.46 18.37 30.61
CA GLY A 898 -1.85 17.43 29.69
C GLY A 898 -1.52 18.01 28.31
N GLN A 899 -1.20 17.11 27.39
CA GLN A 899 -1.07 17.39 25.96
C GLN A 899 -2.35 16.90 25.26
N VAL A 900 -2.88 17.73 24.35
CA VAL A 900 -4.05 17.39 23.53
C VAL A 900 -3.66 17.36 22.06
N ASN A 901 -4.24 16.46 21.29
CA ASN A 901 -4.13 16.51 19.83
C ASN A 901 -5.32 17.33 19.28
N PHE A 902 -5.07 18.54 18.81
CA PHE A 902 -6.10 19.35 18.17
C PHE A 902 -6.15 19.06 16.67
N ALA A 903 -7.26 19.43 16.02
CA ALA A 903 -7.35 19.43 14.57
C ALA A 903 -7.73 20.80 14.05
N PHE A 904 -7.27 21.12 12.84
CA PHE A 904 -7.69 22.30 12.11
C PHE A 904 -8.15 21.92 10.71
N ALA A 905 -8.93 22.79 10.10
CA ALA A 905 -9.29 22.74 8.69
C ALA A 905 -9.37 24.15 8.12
N TYR A 906 -9.24 24.34 6.81
CA TYR A 906 -9.49 25.64 6.18
C TYR A 906 -9.87 25.47 4.71
N SER A 907 -10.54 26.48 4.14
CA SER A 907 -10.81 26.56 2.70
C SER A 907 -10.52 27.95 2.18
N THR A 908 -10.06 28.02 0.94
CA THR A 908 -10.00 29.23 0.13
C THR A 908 -11.37 29.64 -0.41
N THR A 909 -12.34 28.71 -0.44
CA THR A 909 -13.71 29.00 -0.83
C THR A 909 -14.40 29.80 0.27
N PRO A 910 -14.91 31.02 -0.02
CA PRO A 910 -15.62 31.82 0.97
C PRO A 910 -16.88 31.14 1.50
N VAL A 911 -17.27 31.49 2.72
CA VAL A 911 -18.59 31.13 3.26
C VAL A 911 -19.71 31.79 2.44
N GLU A 912 -20.91 31.20 2.44
CA GLU A 912 -22.05 31.67 1.63
C GLU A 912 -22.49 33.12 1.95
N ASP A 913 -22.54 33.48 3.23
CA ASP A 913 -22.81 34.82 3.76
C ASP A 913 -21.73 35.21 4.79
N PRO A 914 -20.68 35.96 4.38
CA PRO A 914 -19.60 36.33 5.28
C PRO A 914 -20.04 37.20 6.46
N SER A 915 -21.24 37.79 6.42
CA SER A 915 -21.76 38.62 7.51
C SER A 915 -22.44 37.82 8.64
N SER A 916 -22.65 36.52 8.45
CA SER A 916 -23.45 35.68 9.37
C SER A 916 -22.66 34.50 9.92
N GLY A 917 -22.51 34.45 11.24
CA GLY A 917 -21.96 33.27 11.93
C GLY A 917 -22.78 31.98 11.73
N GLU A 918 -23.99 32.06 11.16
CA GLU A 918 -24.83 30.91 10.79
C GLU A 918 -24.64 30.46 9.33
N SER A 919 -23.85 31.18 8.54
CA SER A 919 -23.57 30.88 7.13
C SER A 919 -23.20 29.42 6.87
N GLY A 920 -23.72 28.86 5.79
CA GLY A 920 -23.15 27.65 5.19
C GLY A 920 -21.72 27.93 4.72
N PHE A 921 -20.90 26.89 4.72
CA PHE A 921 -19.54 26.94 4.19
C PHE A 921 -19.24 25.60 3.51
N SER A 922 -18.38 25.65 2.49
CA SER A 922 -17.97 24.49 1.72
C SER A 922 -17.20 23.50 2.57
N ILE A 923 -16.93 22.31 2.03
CA ILE A 923 -15.91 21.44 2.60
C ILE A 923 -14.54 22.13 2.58
N HIS A 924 -13.68 21.82 3.55
CA HIS A 924 -12.33 22.36 3.64
C HIS A 924 -11.45 21.88 2.48
N ASP A 925 -10.48 22.70 2.08
CA ASP A 925 -9.46 22.34 1.09
C ASP A 925 -8.33 21.52 1.73
N SER A 926 -8.15 21.67 3.06
CA SER A 926 -7.09 21.04 3.83
C SER A 926 -7.50 20.86 5.29
N VAL A 927 -6.92 19.85 5.93
CA VAL A 927 -7.10 19.47 7.34
C VAL A 927 -5.75 19.04 7.91
N GLY A 928 -5.55 19.20 9.20
CA GLY A 928 -4.34 18.73 9.88
C GLY A 928 -4.53 18.59 11.38
N HIS A 929 -3.52 17.99 12.02
CA HIS A 929 -3.49 17.77 13.46
C HIS A 929 -2.19 18.31 14.05
N TRP A 930 -2.21 18.65 15.33
CA TRP A 930 -0.99 18.99 16.06
C TRP A 930 -1.11 18.67 17.55
N ALA A 931 0.01 18.28 18.15
CA ALA A 931 0.08 17.99 19.56
C ALA A 931 0.35 19.28 20.36
N HIS A 932 -0.65 19.76 21.09
CA HIS A 932 -0.62 21.02 21.83
C HIS A 932 -0.46 20.81 23.34
N ASP A 933 0.54 21.46 23.95
CA ASP A 933 0.76 21.44 25.39
C ASP A 933 -0.20 22.40 26.13
N LEU A 934 -1.31 21.88 26.65
CA LEU A 934 -2.24 22.67 27.47
C LEU A 934 -1.68 22.98 28.85
N GLY A 935 -0.83 22.09 29.38
CA GLY A 935 -0.13 22.28 30.65
C GLY A 935 0.66 23.60 30.66
N ALA A 936 1.39 23.89 29.58
CA ALA A 936 2.15 25.13 29.37
C ALA A 936 1.26 26.35 29.10
N ALA A 937 0.01 26.15 28.68
CA ALA A 937 -0.94 27.24 28.41
C ALA A 937 -1.60 27.80 29.69
N ARG A 938 -1.45 27.15 30.85
CA ARG A 938 -2.06 27.56 32.12
C ARG A 938 -1.38 28.76 32.76
N SER A 939 -2.17 29.68 33.31
CA SER A 939 -1.65 30.84 34.02
C SER A 939 -2.54 31.36 35.14
N ASP A 940 -1.93 31.74 36.27
CA ASP A 940 -2.60 32.49 37.35
C ASP A 940 -3.04 33.89 36.91
N LYS A 941 -2.48 34.41 35.81
CA LYS A 941 -2.83 35.72 35.25
C LYS A 941 -4.10 35.68 34.39
N PHE A 942 -4.68 34.50 34.12
CA PHE A 942 -5.82 34.33 33.21
C PHE A 942 -6.96 35.32 33.49
N SER A 943 -7.46 35.37 34.73
CA SER A 943 -8.57 36.27 35.08
C SER A 943 -8.22 37.75 34.91
N SER A 944 -6.96 38.12 35.16
CA SER A 944 -6.48 39.50 34.96
C SER A 944 -6.37 39.85 33.47
N TRP A 945 -5.95 38.91 32.63
CA TRP A 945 -5.93 39.08 31.17
C TRP A 945 -7.33 39.25 30.60
N VAL A 946 -8.29 38.43 31.05
CA VAL A 946 -9.70 38.57 30.67
C VAL A 946 -10.24 39.94 31.07
N ALA A 947 -10.01 40.38 32.30
CA ALA A 947 -10.50 41.67 32.79
C ALA A 947 -9.88 42.86 32.03
N ALA A 948 -8.58 42.80 31.73
CA ALA A 948 -7.85 43.87 31.05
C ALA A 948 -8.19 43.99 29.56
N ASN A 949 -8.61 42.89 28.91
CA ASN A 949 -8.86 42.84 27.46
C ASN A 949 -10.34 42.76 27.09
N LYS A 950 -11.26 42.70 28.06
CA LYS A 950 -12.71 42.84 27.82
C LYS A 950 -13.03 44.30 27.48
N GLY A 951 -13.44 44.56 26.24
CA GLY A 951 -13.84 45.90 25.80
C GLY A 951 -15.16 46.37 26.42
N SER A 952 -15.26 47.65 26.75
CA SER A 952 -16.53 48.30 27.08
C SER A 952 -17.37 48.48 25.80
N ASN A 953 -18.45 47.70 25.66
CA ASN A 953 -19.52 47.86 24.66
C ASN A 953 -19.08 48.16 23.21
N SER A 954 -18.86 47.09 22.42
CA SER A 954 -19.15 47.12 20.98
C SER A 954 -20.07 45.94 20.64
N THR A 955 -21.37 46.22 20.62
CA THR A 955 -22.43 45.33 20.15
C THR A 955 -22.24 45.03 18.65
N LEU A 956 -21.57 43.93 18.32
CA LEU A 956 -21.76 43.27 17.02
C LEU A 956 -23.20 42.74 16.98
N ARG A 957 -24.02 43.38 16.15
CA ARG A 957 -25.47 43.17 16.05
C ARG A 957 -25.78 41.74 15.57
N ARG A 958 -26.41 40.94 16.44
CA ARG A 958 -27.16 39.73 16.06
C ARG A 958 -28.35 40.14 15.18
N ARG A 959 -28.25 40.04 13.85
CA ARG A 959 -29.40 40.15 12.94
C ARG A 959 -30.14 38.82 12.91
N MET A 960 -30.98 38.61 13.92
CA MET A 960 -31.91 37.47 13.96
C MET A 960 -33.10 37.79 13.04
N ARG A 961 -33.21 37.11 11.89
CA ARG A 961 -34.44 37.13 11.07
C ARG A 961 -35.29 35.92 11.47
N VAL A 962 -36.25 36.16 12.37
CA VAL A 962 -37.30 35.18 12.68
C VAL A 962 -38.23 35.05 11.48
N GLY A 963 -38.17 33.93 10.78
CA GLY A 963 -39.16 33.49 9.80
C GLY A 963 -39.93 32.29 10.33
N ARG A 964 -41.09 32.54 10.95
CA ARG A 964 -42.13 31.53 11.19
C ARG A 964 -42.73 31.09 9.85
N TYR A 965 -42.79 29.79 9.58
CA TYR A 965 -43.91 29.01 8.99
C TYR A 965 -43.48 27.53 9.18
N GLY A 966 -44.24 26.58 9.74
CA GLY A 966 -45.68 26.47 9.93
C GLY A 966 -46.20 25.35 9.05
N TYR A 967 -46.15 24.11 9.57
CA TYR A 967 -46.57 22.80 9.01
C TYR A 967 -45.68 22.17 7.94
#